data_AF-A0A7K3ZQE8-F1
#
_entry.id   AF-A0A7K3ZQE8-F1
#
_cell.length_a   1.000
_cell.length_b   1.000
_cell.length_c   1.000
_cell.angle_alpha   90.00
_cell.angle_beta   90.00
_cell.angle_gamma   90.00
#
_symmetry.space_group_name_H-M   'P 1'
#
loop_
_entity.id
_entity.type
_entity.pdbx_description
1 polymer ?
#
loop_
_entity_poly.entity_id
_entity_poly.type
_entity_poly.pdbx_seq_one_letter_code
_entity_poly.pdbx_strand_id
1 'polypeptide(L)'
;MARTQDKDRDKLEISHYILEKVPREAEVTRIEYEGPMLAVYTKKPEVLVDQSSIVAEIVGVIRKRIVIRPDPSVRIPEVEAEKIARDLIAPEAEITDINFDPSLGEIIIETKKPGLVIGRNGAVLQEIIKKTKWRPHVLRSPPIKSKIVTHMRHYLHSESKERERILRTVGERIFRPKTYDVGDIRLTVLGGAQEVGRSCFLLKTRESSVLLDCGIHPGTNRGFESFPRFDSPEFQIDSLDAVVISHAHLDHCGLLPFLYKYGYDGPVYCSAPTSNLMTMLQLDYLDVANKQGVAPFYDQKDVRECVLHTIPLRFGVVTDIAPDIRLTLHNSGHILGAAMCHLHIGEGLHNIVYTGDYKFGRTMLLEAAATEFPRIETVITESTYSGPDDITPSRVESEEAITKIINATLERKGKVLIPVPAVGRAQEIMLVLDGYMKRGAMREAPVFIEGMISEATAIHTAYPEYLGREVRHSILHEEVNPFQSDYFTIVDHPSQRSSIMEGEPCIVLATSGMLEGGPVIEYFKNWASDERNQIIFVSYQVEGTMGRRVQKGVGEVTMMDNDGKMAAISVKMGINTIEGFSGHSDRRQLVNYLTHLNPKPERIFVVHGEKQKTMNFGGFLNNKVGINTVVPATLETFRLL
;
A
#
# COMPACT_ATOMS: atom_id res chain seq x y z
N MET A 1 -7.42 12.65 -41.19
CA MET A 1 -6.98 14.06 -41.32
C MET A 1 -7.87 15.02 -40.52
N ALA A 2 -9.21 14.96 -40.61
CA ALA A 2 -10.08 15.81 -39.77
C ALA A 2 -10.04 15.50 -38.25
N ARG A 3 -9.81 14.24 -37.85
CA ARG A 3 -9.77 13.83 -36.42
C ARG A 3 -8.47 14.18 -35.69
N THR A 4 -7.36 14.35 -36.41
CA THR A 4 -6.11 14.84 -35.82
C THR A 4 -6.20 16.34 -35.52
N GLN A 5 -6.98 17.08 -36.32
CA GLN A 5 -7.20 18.52 -36.12
C GLN A 5 -8.01 18.84 -34.85
N ASP A 6 -8.99 18.01 -34.47
CA ASP A 6 -9.76 18.20 -33.23
C ASP A 6 -8.93 17.89 -31.96
N LYS A 7 -8.05 16.89 -32.02
CA LYS A 7 -7.13 16.52 -30.93
C LYS A 7 -6.16 17.66 -30.60
N ASP A 8 -5.65 18.33 -31.62
CA ASP A 8 -4.78 19.49 -31.44
C ASP A 8 -5.59 20.70 -30.96
N ARG A 9 -6.87 20.84 -31.36
CA ARG A 9 -7.72 21.98 -31.03
C ARG A 9 -8.05 22.12 -29.54
N ASP A 10 -8.53 21.07 -28.87
CA ASP A 10 -8.82 21.13 -27.42
C ASP A 10 -7.55 21.38 -26.58
N LYS A 11 -6.43 20.74 -26.99
CA LYS A 11 -5.13 20.96 -26.35
C LYS A 11 -4.61 22.38 -26.59
N LEU A 12 -4.77 22.89 -27.81
CA LEU A 12 -4.45 24.27 -28.18
C LEU A 12 -5.33 25.24 -27.38
N GLU A 13 -6.61 24.97 -27.19
CA GLU A 13 -7.54 25.83 -26.43
C GLU A 13 -7.17 25.90 -24.94
N ILE A 14 -6.90 24.76 -24.28
CA ILE A 14 -6.45 24.76 -22.87
C ILE A 14 -5.11 25.48 -22.72
N SER A 15 -4.15 25.18 -23.61
CA SER A 15 -2.83 25.79 -23.56
C SER A 15 -2.88 27.29 -23.84
N HIS A 16 -3.69 27.72 -24.81
CA HIS A 16 -3.91 29.14 -25.10
C HIS A 16 -4.54 29.85 -23.92
N TYR A 17 -5.56 29.26 -23.30
CA TYR A 17 -6.22 29.84 -22.13
C TYR A 17 -5.23 30.06 -20.98
N ILE A 18 -4.36 29.08 -20.72
CA ILE A 18 -3.31 29.21 -19.71
C ILE A 18 -2.34 30.33 -20.08
N LEU A 19 -1.84 30.35 -21.32
CA LEU A 19 -0.89 31.38 -21.78
C LEU A 19 -1.48 32.80 -21.76
N GLU A 20 -2.79 32.95 -21.94
CA GLU A 20 -3.47 34.25 -21.86
C GLU A 20 -3.58 34.76 -20.41
N LYS A 21 -3.81 33.84 -19.46
CA LYS A 21 -4.02 34.18 -18.03
C LYS A 21 -2.72 34.25 -17.24
N VAL A 22 -1.71 33.49 -17.63
CA VAL A 22 -0.41 33.48 -16.97
C VAL A 22 0.38 34.75 -17.32
N PRO A 23 0.97 35.47 -16.34
CA PRO A 23 1.77 36.65 -16.59
C PRO A 23 2.92 36.38 -17.57
N ARG A 24 3.14 37.29 -18.52
CA ARG A 24 4.22 37.15 -19.52
C ARG A 24 5.60 37.14 -18.88
N GLU A 25 5.73 37.80 -17.73
CA GLU A 25 6.92 37.87 -16.90
C GLU A 25 7.36 36.49 -16.38
N ALA A 26 6.43 35.54 -16.27
CA ALA A 26 6.75 34.18 -15.88
C ALA A 26 7.51 33.42 -16.97
N GLU A 27 7.55 33.90 -18.22
CA GLU A 27 8.30 33.25 -19.31
C GLU A 27 7.98 31.74 -19.43
N VAL A 28 6.71 31.42 -19.67
CA VAL A 28 6.25 30.03 -19.89
C VAL A 28 6.93 29.48 -21.15
N THR A 29 7.60 28.34 -21.02
CA THR A 29 8.35 27.70 -22.12
C THR A 29 7.54 26.62 -22.81
N ARG A 30 6.81 25.80 -22.03
CA ARG A 30 5.93 24.75 -22.54
C ARG A 30 4.86 24.35 -21.52
N ILE A 31 3.81 23.73 -22.01
CA ILE A 31 2.73 23.14 -21.21
C ILE A 31 2.61 21.68 -21.64
N GLU A 32 2.73 20.75 -20.69
CA GLU A 32 2.74 19.32 -20.96
C GLU A 32 1.76 18.59 -20.03
N TYR A 33 1.16 17.52 -20.53
CA TYR A 33 0.39 16.59 -19.71
C TYR A 33 1.35 15.58 -19.09
N GLU A 34 1.39 15.48 -17.78
CA GLU A 34 2.32 14.62 -17.05
C GLU A 34 1.59 13.88 -15.93
N GLY A 35 1.42 12.57 -16.13
CA GLY A 35 0.57 11.76 -15.28
C GLY A 35 -0.84 12.38 -15.21
N PRO A 36 -1.45 12.46 -14.02
CA PRO A 36 -2.77 13.06 -13.85
C PRO A 36 -2.75 14.59 -13.73
N MET A 37 -1.68 15.26 -14.16
CA MET A 37 -1.48 16.70 -13.99
C MET A 37 -1.14 17.41 -15.29
N LEU A 38 -1.41 18.71 -15.33
CA LEU A 38 -0.95 19.62 -16.36
C LEU A 38 0.25 20.41 -15.84
N ALA A 39 1.43 20.16 -16.37
CA ALA A 39 2.67 20.82 -16.00
C ALA A 39 2.89 22.07 -16.85
N VAL A 40 3.03 23.23 -16.19
CA VAL A 40 3.39 24.51 -16.83
C VAL A 40 4.85 24.80 -16.51
N TYR A 41 5.71 24.69 -17.52
CA TYR A 41 7.14 24.97 -17.41
C TYR A 41 7.44 26.45 -17.58
N THR A 42 8.25 27.01 -16.71
CA THR A 42 8.56 28.45 -16.65
C THR A 42 10.02 28.70 -16.30
N LYS A 43 10.62 29.72 -16.92
CA LYS A 43 11.98 30.17 -16.58
C LYS A 43 12.04 30.98 -15.28
N LYS A 44 10.91 31.54 -14.86
CA LYS A 44 10.77 32.38 -13.66
C LYS A 44 9.62 31.86 -12.78
N PRO A 45 9.76 30.66 -12.20
CA PRO A 45 8.72 30.05 -11.38
C PRO A 45 8.30 30.93 -10.21
N GLU A 46 9.20 31.73 -9.64
CA GLU A 46 8.92 32.66 -8.54
C GLU A 46 7.74 33.60 -8.82
N VAL A 47 7.54 34.02 -10.07
CA VAL A 47 6.45 34.93 -10.46
C VAL A 47 5.08 34.29 -10.21
N LEU A 48 4.95 32.99 -10.49
CA LEU A 48 3.69 32.26 -10.33
C LEU A 48 3.46 31.80 -8.91
N VAL A 49 4.52 31.67 -8.12
CA VAL A 49 4.39 31.36 -6.70
C VAL A 49 3.96 32.60 -5.93
N ASP A 50 4.49 33.78 -6.26
CA ASP A 50 4.07 35.07 -5.69
C ASP A 50 2.61 35.40 -6.06
N GLN A 51 2.15 34.98 -7.24
CA GLN A 51 0.79 35.21 -7.75
C GLN A 51 -0.06 33.92 -7.80
N SER A 52 -0.02 33.14 -6.71
CA SER A 52 -0.70 31.84 -6.62
C SER A 52 -2.22 31.86 -6.91
N SER A 53 -2.90 33.00 -6.76
CA SER A 53 -4.33 33.15 -7.08
C SER A 53 -4.64 32.88 -8.55
N ILE A 54 -3.73 33.24 -9.46
CA ILE A 54 -3.91 33.04 -10.90
C ILE A 54 -4.03 31.55 -11.23
N VAL A 55 -3.18 30.73 -10.64
CA VAL A 55 -3.21 29.28 -10.85
C VAL A 55 -4.53 28.70 -10.34
N ALA A 56 -5.00 29.15 -9.17
CA ALA A 56 -6.28 28.72 -8.60
C ALA A 56 -7.48 29.10 -9.48
N GLU A 57 -7.49 30.31 -10.04
CA GLU A 57 -8.52 30.77 -10.99
C GLU A 57 -8.55 29.93 -12.25
N ILE A 58 -7.38 29.65 -12.85
CA ILE A 58 -7.28 28.81 -14.03
C ILE A 58 -7.80 27.41 -13.73
N VAL A 59 -7.35 26.78 -12.63
CA VAL A 59 -7.82 25.46 -12.18
C VAL A 59 -9.34 25.44 -12.00
N GLY A 60 -9.93 26.51 -11.45
CA GLY A 60 -11.37 26.64 -11.27
C GLY A 60 -12.16 26.59 -12.59
N VAL A 61 -11.58 27.12 -13.67
CA VAL A 61 -12.20 27.13 -15.01
C VAL A 61 -11.94 25.82 -15.75
N ILE A 62 -10.68 25.38 -15.85
CA ILE A 62 -10.33 24.19 -16.64
C ILE A 62 -10.68 22.88 -15.92
N ARG A 63 -10.88 22.92 -14.59
CA ARG A 63 -11.17 21.77 -13.72
C ARG A 63 -10.14 20.63 -13.81
N LYS A 64 -8.90 20.99 -14.18
CA LYS A 64 -7.73 20.12 -14.26
C LYS A 64 -6.66 20.59 -13.28
N ARG A 65 -5.89 19.65 -12.77
CA ARG A 65 -4.84 19.91 -11.78
C ARG A 65 -3.63 20.51 -12.49
N ILE A 66 -3.22 21.72 -12.10
CA ILE A 66 -2.02 22.37 -12.64
C ILE A 66 -0.88 22.26 -11.65
N VAL A 67 0.32 21.95 -12.15
CA VAL A 67 1.58 22.05 -11.41
C VAL A 67 2.52 23.01 -12.14
N ILE A 68 3.14 23.91 -11.39
CA ILE A 68 4.16 24.81 -11.92
C ILE A 68 5.51 24.14 -11.78
N ARG A 69 6.28 24.12 -12.87
CA ARG A 69 7.59 23.50 -12.93
C ARG A 69 8.65 24.47 -13.42
N PRO A 70 9.84 24.48 -12.80
CA PRO A 70 10.97 25.20 -13.34
C PRO A 70 11.44 24.56 -14.64
N ASP A 71 11.71 25.37 -15.66
CA ASP A 71 12.31 24.87 -16.90
C ASP A 71 13.69 24.23 -16.60
N PRO A 72 13.98 23.03 -17.13
CA PRO A 72 15.30 22.40 -16.99
C PRO A 72 16.47 23.33 -17.33
N SER A 73 16.32 24.26 -18.28
CA SER A 73 17.40 25.15 -18.73
C SER A 73 17.82 26.20 -17.69
N VAL A 74 16.99 26.46 -16.67
CA VAL A 74 17.26 27.48 -15.64
C VAL A 74 17.61 26.88 -14.29
N ARG A 75 17.48 25.55 -14.13
CA ARG A 75 17.89 24.82 -12.93
C ARG A 75 19.40 24.85 -12.80
N ILE A 76 19.90 25.30 -11.65
CA ILE A 76 21.33 25.19 -11.36
C ILE A 76 21.71 23.73 -11.08
N PRO A 77 22.99 23.35 -11.21
CA PRO A 77 23.45 21.98 -10.93
C PRO A 77 23.10 21.53 -9.50
N GLU A 78 22.76 20.25 -9.34
CA GLU A 78 22.29 19.67 -8.07
C GLU A 78 23.24 19.94 -6.89
N VAL A 79 24.55 19.80 -7.10
CA VAL A 79 25.58 20.07 -6.06
C VAL A 79 25.55 21.52 -5.58
N GLU A 80 25.32 22.46 -6.49
CA GLU A 80 25.23 23.88 -6.15
C GLU A 80 23.88 24.22 -5.48
N ALA A 81 22.79 23.62 -5.98
CA ALA A 81 21.46 23.74 -5.37
C ALA A 81 21.43 23.19 -3.94
N GLU A 82 22.08 22.06 -3.68
CA GLU A 82 22.20 21.49 -2.35
C GLU A 82 22.93 22.45 -1.41
N LYS A 83 24.08 23.00 -1.85
CA LYS A 83 24.85 23.95 -1.06
C LYS A 83 24.01 25.19 -0.71
N ILE A 84 23.34 25.78 -1.70
CA ILE A 84 22.48 26.96 -1.48
C ILE A 84 21.32 26.63 -0.54
N ALA A 85 20.69 25.45 -0.69
CA ALA A 85 19.62 25.03 0.21
C ALA A 85 20.12 24.90 1.66
N ARG A 86 21.29 24.28 1.88
CA ARG A 86 21.91 24.17 3.20
C ARG A 86 22.28 25.52 3.80
N ASP A 87 22.76 26.46 2.98
CA ASP A 87 23.12 27.82 3.43
C ASP A 87 21.88 28.67 3.80
N LEU A 88 20.74 28.45 3.13
CA LEU A 88 19.48 29.15 3.39
C LEU A 88 18.71 28.61 4.60
N ILE A 89 18.87 27.32 4.89
CA ILE A 89 18.14 26.64 5.95
C ILE A 89 18.90 26.76 7.27
N ALA A 90 18.17 27.15 8.32
CA ALA A 90 18.75 27.28 9.66
C ALA A 90 19.32 25.93 10.16
N PRO A 91 20.54 25.87 10.72
CA PRO A 91 21.15 24.62 11.20
C PRO A 91 20.29 23.85 12.21
N GLU A 92 19.46 24.55 12.98
CA GLU A 92 18.51 24.00 13.95
C GLU A 92 17.42 23.14 13.29
N ALA A 93 17.21 23.28 11.97
CA ALA A 93 16.33 22.41 11.21
C ALA A 93 16.85 20.96 11.17
N GLU A 94 18.16 20.75 11.35
CA GLU A 94 18.79 19.42 11.32
C GLU A 94 18.47 18.65 10.03
N ILE A 95 18.99 19.15 8.91
CA ILE A 95 18.88 18.47 7.61
C ILE A 95 19.64 17.14 7.70
N THR A 96 18.94 16.03 7.48
CA THR A 96 19.54 14.69 7.46
C THR A 96 19.98 14.26 6.08
N ASP A 97 19.25 14.69 5.04
CA ASP A 97 19.52 14.29 3.67
C ASP A 97 18.91 15.29 2.67
N ILE A 98 19.50 15.40 1.48
CA ILE A 98 18.96 16.14 0.35
C ILE A 98 19.08 15.27 -0.90
N ASN A 99 17.96 15.06 -1.58
CA ASN A 99 17.88 14.31 -2.83
C ASN A 99 17.22 15.18 -3.90
N PHE A 100 17.28 14.73 -5.15
CA PHE A 100 16.66 15.42 -6.28
C PHE A 100 15.71 14.47 -7.02
N ASP A 101 14.66 15.04 -7.58
CA ASP A 101 13.86 14.39 -8.62
C ASP A 101 13.95 15.26 -9.88
N PRO A 102 14.88 14.95 -10.81
CA PRO A 102 15.05 15.72 -12.02
C PRO A 102 13.81 15.69 -12.92
N SER A 103 13.06 14.57 -12.88
CA SER A 103 11.83 14.38 -13.67
C SER A 103 10.71 15.29 -13.20
N LEU A 104 10.69 15.63 -11.91
CA LEU A 104 9.72 16.55 -11.30
C LEU A 104 10.23 18.00 -11.19
N GLY A 105 11.54 18.21 -11.30
CA GLY A 105 12.18 19.49 -11.01
C GLY A 105 12.18 19.82 -9.51
N GLU A 106 12.21 18.79 -8.67
CA GLU A 106 12.08 18.91 -7.22
C GLU A 106 13.40 18.66 -6.48
N ILE A 107 13.64 19.44 -5.43
CA ILE A 107 14.68 19.21 -4.42
C ILE A 107 14.00 18.66 -3.17
N ILE A 108 14.28 17.42 -2.82
CA ILE A 108 13.69 16.70 -1.69
C ILE A 108 14.58 16.91 -0.47
N ILE A 109 14.06 17.59 0.55
CA ILE A 109 14.82 17.99 1.74
C ILE A 109 14.29 17.22 2.95
N GLU A 110 15.11 16.34 3.52
CA GLU A 110 14.78 15.62 4.76
C GLU A 110 15.34 16.34 5.97
N THR A 111 14.48 16.59 6.94
CA THR A 111 14.80 17.40 8.13
C THR A 111 14.03 16.91 9.36
N LYS A 112 14.65 16.99 10.55
CA LYS A 112 13.91 16.68 11.79
C LYS A 112 12.84 17.72 12.10
N LYS A 113 13.05 18.98 11.71
CA LYS A 113 12.13 20.10 11.98
C LYS A 113 11.68 20.79 10.67
N PRO A 114 10.74 20.18 9.92
CA PRO A 114 10.22 20.74 8.66
C PRO A 114 9.74 22.19 8.73
N GLY A 115 9.16 22.61 9.86
CA GLY A 115 8.66 23.98 10.02
C GLY A 115 9.73 25.06 9.85
N LEU A 116 10.99 24.76 10.21
CA LEU A 116 12.11 25.69 10.04
C LEU A 116 12.58 25.77 8.58
N VAL A 117 12.47 24.67 7.83
CA VAL A 117 12.77 24.63 6.39
C VAL A 117 11.69 25.34 5.58
N ILE A 118 10.42 25.25 6.00
CA ILE A 118 9.32 25.96 5.35
C ILE A 118 9.45 27.47 5.62
N GLY A 119 9.76 27.85 6.86
CA GLY A 119 9.82 29.24 7.29
C GLY A 119 8.43 29.88 7.45
N ARG A 120 8.38 31.09 8.02
CA ARG A 120 7.11 31.82 8.16
C ARG A 120 6.52 32.12 6.77
N ASN A 121 5.26 31.75 6.56
CA ASN A 121 4.56 31.89 5.28
C ASN A 121 5.30 31.26 4.06
N GLY A 122 6.16 30.26 4.28
CA GLY A 122 6.90 29.61 3.19
C GLY A 122 8.09 30.41 2.67
N ALA A 123 8.54 31.47 3.35
CA ALA A 123 9.57 32.38 2.86
C ALA A 123 10.88 31.69 2.46
N VAL A 124 11.31 30.68 3.23
CA VAL A 124 12.54 29.93 2.94
C VAL A 124 12.37 29.09 1.67
N LEU A 125 11.20 28.47 1.48
CA LEU A 125 10.89 27.73 0.24
C LEU A 125 10.93 28.65 -0.99
N GLN A 126 10.39 29.87 -0.87
CA GLN A 126 10.43 30.85 -1.96
C GLN A 126 11.86 31.25 -2.31
N GLU A 127 12.70 31.49 -1.31
CA GLU A 127 14.11 31.83 -1.53
C GLU A 127 14.88 30.66 -2.16
N ILE A 128 14.60 29.41 -1.76
CA ILE A 128 15.16 28.22 -2.42
C ILE A 128 14.75 28.22 -3.90
N ILE A 129 13.45 28.36 -4.21
CA ILE A 129 12.97 28.40 -5.61
C ILE A 129 13.65 29.52 -6.38
N LYS A 130 13.73 30.73 -5.81
CA LYS A 130 14.29 31.91 -6.47
C LYS A 130 15.76 31.75 -6.80
N LYS A 131 16.57 31.21 -5.88
CA LYS A 131 18.03 31.07 -6.04
C LYS A 131 18.44 29.82 -6.81
N THR A 132 17.73 28.70 -6.63
CA THR A 132 18.11 27.41 -7.20
C THR A 132 17.33 27.05 -8.47
N LYS A 133 16.14 27.65 -8.63
CA LYS A 133 15.12 27.21 -9.60
C LYS A 133 14.69 25.75 -9.42
N TRP A 134 14.92 25.14 -8.26
CA TRP A 134 14.35 23.84 -7.90
C TRP A 134 13.14 24.03 -6.99
N ARG A 135 12.12 23.18 -7.14
CA ARG A 135 10.94 23.22 -6.28
C ARG A 135 11.19 22.40 -5.01
N PRO A 136 11.17 23.00 -3.80
CA PRO A 136 11.44 22.28 -2.58
C PRO A 136 10.27 21.39 -2.18
N HIS A 137 10.57 20.12 -1.90
CA HIS A 137 9.69 19.13 -1.32
C HIS A 137 10.24 18.73 0.06
N VAL A 138 9.65 19.28 1.12
CA VAL A 138 10.16 19.09 2.49
C VAL A 138 9.53 17.86 3.11
N LEU A 139 10.36 16.93 3.56
CA LEU A 139 9.98 15.72 4.27
C LEU A 139 10.56 15.73 5.68
N ARG A 140 9.84 15.13 6.62
CA ARG A 140 10.39 14.87 7.95
C ARG A 140 11.34 13.69 7.87
N SER A 141 12.52 13.81 8.49
CA SER A 141 13.47 12.70 8.60
C SER A 141 12.83 11.55 9.38
N PRO A 142 12.79 10.33 8.82
CA PRO A 142 12.29 9.19 9.56
C PRO A 142 13.25 8.84 10.71
N PRO A 143 12.74 8.45 11.90
CA PRO A 143 13.56 7.93 12.99
C PRO A 143 14.40 6.70 12.59
N ILE A 144 13.89 5.88 11.67
CA ILE A 144 14.54 4.68 11.17
C ILE A 144 14.67 4.81 9.65
N LYS A 145 15.90 4.72 9.13
CA LYS A 145 16.13 4.77 7.67
C LYS A 145 15.68 3.46 7.02
N SER A 146 14.89 3.58 5.95
CA SER A 146 14.48 2.46 5.10
C SER A 146 15.42 2.32 3.90
N LYS A 147 15.91 1.10 3.66
CA LYS A 147 16.71 0.77 2.47
C LYS A 147 15.84 0.84 1.21
N ILE A 148 14.59 0.40 1.29
CA ILE A 148 13.65 0.39 0.17
C ILE A 148 13.32 1.81 -0.30
N VAL A 149 12.99 2.72 0.62
CA VAL A 149 12.74 4.13 0.28
C VAL A 149 13.96 4.75 -0.41
N THR A 150 15.16 4.46 0.10
CA THR A 150 16.42 4.93 -0.49
C THR A 150 16.64 4.37 -1.90
N HIS A 151 16.44 3.06 -2.09
CA HIS A 151 16.58 2.40 -3.40
C HIS A 151 15.56 2.93 -4.42
N MET A 152 14.31 3.14 -4.01
CA MET A 152 13.28 3.68 -4.90
C MET A 152 13.61 5.10 -5.35
N ARG A 153 14.06 5.97 -4.44
CA ARG A 153 14.53 7.32 -4.82
C ARG A 153 15.70 7.26 -5.80
N HIS A 154 16.63 6.35 -5.58
CA HIS A 154 17.74 6.14 -6.50
C HIS A 154 17.26 5.71 -7.89
N TYR A 155 16.26 4.82 -7.99
CA TYR A 155 15.67 4.45 -9.29
C TYR A 155 15.01 5.63 -9.98
N LEU A 156 14.21 6.42 -9.27
CA LEU A 156 13.54 7.60 -9.83
C LEU A 156 14.53 8.67 -10.30
N HIS A 157 15.64 8.85 -9.57
CA HIS A 157 16.69 9.78 -9.96
C HIS A 157 17.49 9.28 -11.17
N SER A 158 18.00 8.05 -11.10
CA SER A 158 18.85 7.45 -12.14
C SER A 158 18.13 7.28 -13.49
N GLU A 159 16.83 6.99 -13.46
CA GLU A 159 15.98 6.80 -14.65
C GLU A 159 15.04 7.99 -14.89
N SER A 160 15.43 9.18 -14.44
CA SER A 160 14.59 10.39 -14.55
C SER A 160 14.11 10.70 -15.97
N LYS A 161 14.93 10.46 -17.00
CA LYS A 161 14.53 10.65 -18.41
C LYS A 161 13.42 9.68 -18.83
N GLU A 162 13.52 8.44 -18.39
CA GLU A 162 12.50 7.44 -18.68
C GLU A 162 11.21 7.75 -17.91
N ARG A 163 11.35 8.18 -16.66
CA ARG A 163 10.22 8.67 -15.85
C ARG A 163 9.51 9.86 -16.50
N GLU A 164 10.23 10.81 -17.10
CA GLU A 164 9.63 11.92 -17.87
C GLU A 164 8.83 11.40 -19.08
N ARG A 165 9.37 10.44 -19.85
CA ARG A 165 8.66 9.79 -20.98
C ARG A 165 7.37 9.13 -20.50
N ILE A 166 7.45 8.37 -19.41
CA ILE A 166 6.31 7.64 -18.83
C ILE A 166 5.24 8.64 -18.40
N LEU A 167 5.58 9.64 -17.59
CA LEU A 167 4.63 10.66 -17.14
C LEU A 167 3.95 11.35 -18.31
N ARG A 168 4.72 11.74 -19.35
CA ARG A 168 4.14 12.36 -20.55
C ARG A 168 3.18 11.43 -21.28
N THR A 169 3.57 10.18 -21.49
CA THR A 169 2.75 9.18 -22.18
C THR A 169 1.44 8.93 -21.41
N VAL A 170 1.53 8.80 -20.09
CA VAL A 170 0.38 8.64 -19.20
C VAL A 170 -0.54 9.87 -19.29
N GLY A 171 0.00 11.08 -19.21
CA GLY A 171 -0.79 12.30 -19.32
C GLY A 171 -1.49 12.42 -20.67
N GLU A 172 -0.79 12.15 -21.77
CA GLU A 172 -1.39 12.14 -23.10
C GLU A 172 -2.52 11.10 -23.25
N ARG A 173 -2.43 9.96 -22.56
CA ARG A 173 -3.49 8.93 -22.51
C ARG A 173 -4.67 9.37 -21.66
N ILE A 174 -4.47 9.95 -20.48
CA ILE A 174 -5.55 10.39 -19.57
C ILE A 174 -6.37 11.51 -20.20
N PHE A 175 -5.70 12.48 -20.81
CA PHE A 175 -6.34 13.67 -21.39
C PHE A 175 -6.60 13.53 -22.90
N ARG A 176 -6.70 12.30 -23.41
CA ARG A 176 -7.14 12.08 -24.79
C ARG A 176 -8.61 12.49 -24.95
N PRO A 177 -9.04 13.00 -26.12
CA PRO A 177 -10.45 13.19 -26.41
C PRO A 177 -11.19 11.86 -26.34
N LYS A 178 -12.38 11.87 -25.76
CA LYS A 178 -13.26 10.70 -25.73
C LYS A 178 -13.78 10.40 -27.13
N THR A 179 -13.71 9.15 -27.55
CA THR A 179 -14.28 8.69 -28.82
C THR A 179 -15.74 8.27 -28.65
N TYR A 180 -16.06 7.72 -27.48
CA TYR A 180 -17.40 7.28 -27.12
C TYR A 180 -17.89 8.01 -25.88
N ASP A 181 -19.21 8.17 -25.76
CA ASP A 181 -19.81 8.38 -24.44
C ASP A 181 -19.56 7.15 -23.57
N VAL A 182 -19.45 7.35 -22.26
CA VAL A 182 -19.12 6.30 -21.27
C VAL A 182 -19.91 5.02 -21.51
N GLY A 183 -21.23 5.16 -21.73
CA GLY A 183 -22.12 4.09 -22.13
C GLY A 183 -22.17 2.96 -21.11
N ASP A 184 -21.85 1.75 -21.55
CA ASP A 184 -21.96 0.54 -20.73
C ASP A 184 -20.76 0.41 -19.80
N ILE A 185 -21.03 0.20 -18.51
CA ILE A 185 -19.99 -0.02 -17.50
C ILE A 185 -20.01 -1.50 -17.13
N ARG A 186 -18.87 -2.18 -17.28
CA ARG A 186 -18.73 -3.61 -17.05
C ARG A 186 -17.65 -3.92 -16.02
N LEU A 187 -17.95 -4.84 -15.12
CA LEU A 187 -17.01 -5.39 -14.14
C LEU A 187 -16.78 -6.87 -14.46
N THR A 188 -15.56 -7.24 -14.81
CA THR A 188 -15.14 -8.63 -15.03
C THR A 188 -14.28 -9.09 -13.86
N VAL A 189 -14.62 -10.24 -13.29
CA VAL A 189 -13.86 -10.84 -12.18
C VAL A 189 -12.75 -11.73 -12.74
N LEU A 190 -11.49 -11.37 -12.52
CA LEU A 190 -10.34 -12.16 -12.99
C LEU A 190 -9.73 -13.03 -11.88
N GLY A 191 -9.94 -12.69 -10.60
CA GLY A 191 -9.53 -13.49 -9.45
C GLY A 191 -10.05 -12.89 -8.13
N GLY A 192 -9.92 -13.62 -7.03
CA GLY A 192 -10.32 -13.16 -5.70
C GLY A 192 -11.82 -13.20 -5.45
N ALA A 193 -12.58 -14.01 -6.19
CA ALA A 193 -14.01 -14.25 -5.93
C ALA A 193 -14.25 -15.71 -5.53
N GLN A 194 -14.96 -15.90 -4.42
CA GLN A 194 -15.17 -17.23 -3.78
C GLN A 194 -13.86 -17.91 -3.32
N GLU A 195 -12.79 -17.14 -3.18
CA GLU A 195 -11.46 -17.53 -2.71
C GLU A 195 -10.79 -16.32 -2.01
N VAL A 196 -9.67 -16.57 -1.32
CA VAL A 196 -8.79 -15.54 -0.74
C VAL A 196 -7.43 -15.66 -1.43
N GLY A 197 -6.98 -14.60 -2.10
CA GLY A 197 -5.83 -14.67 -3.00
C GLY A 197 -6.12 -14.13 -4.41
N ARG A 198 -5.04 -13.75 -5.12
CA ARG A 198 -5.06 -13.32 -6.53
C ARG A 198 -6.16 -12.31 -6.90
N SER A 199 -6.45 -11.38 -5.99
CA SER A 199 -7.45 -10.32 -6.19
C SER A 199 -7.14 -9.53 -7.45
N CYS A 200 -8.11 -9.48 -8.37
CA CYS A 200 -7.96 -8.82 -9.67
C CYS A 200 -9.33 -8.63 -10.33
N PHE A 201 -9.72 -7.37 -10.54
CA PHE A 201 -11.00 -7.00 -11.13
C PHE A 201 -10.80 -6.03 -12.28
N LEU A 202 -11.39 -6.33 -13.43
CA LEU A 202 -11.28 -5.50 -14.64
C LEU A 202 -12.55 -4.65 -14.80
N LEU A 203 -12.40 -3.34 -14.66
CA LEU A 203 -13.45 -2.36 -14.92
C LEU A 203 -13.30 -1.81 -16.33
N LYS A 204 -14.35 -1.91 -17.15
CA LYS A 204 -14.37 -1.39 -18.52
C LYS A 204 -15.55 -0.45 -18.73
N THR A 205 -15.28 0.70 -19.34
CA THR A 205 -16.29 1.52 -20.00
C THR A 205 -16.19 1.28 -21.52
N ARG A 206 -16.88 2.07 -22.34
CA ARG A 206 -16.65 2.09 -23.79
C ARG A 206 -15.32 2.75 -24.18
N GLU A 207 -14.77 3.59 -23.31
CA GLU A 207 -13.57 4.41 -23.57
C GLU A 207 -12.33 3.91 -22.81
N SER A 208 -12.52 3.27 -21.66
CA SER A 208 -11.43 3.01 -20.72
C SER A 208 -11.44 1.64 -20.08
N SER A 209 -10.25 1.17 -19.70
CA SER A 209 -10.00 -0.14 -19.09
C SER A 209 -9.07 0.02 -17.88
N VAL A 210 -9.56 -0.30 -16.69
CA VAL A 210 -8.83 -0.14 -15.43
C VAL A 210 -8.83 -1.47 -14.66
N LEU A 211 -7.65 -1.89 -14.22
CA LEU A 211 -7.48 -3.06 -13.35
C LEU A 211 -7.48 -2.61 -11.89
N LEU A 212 -8.24 -3.29 -11.03
CA LEU A 212 -8.23 -3.11 -9.59
C LEU A 212 -7.55 -4.34 -8.97
N ASP A 213 -6.40 -4.11 -8.36
CA ASP A 213 -5.45 -5.12 -7.87
C ASP A 213 -4.92 -6.10 -8.93
N CYS A 214 -3.79 -6.71 -8.63
CA CYS A 214 -3.09 -7.69 -9.45
C CYS A 214 -2.28 -8.62 -8.53
N GLY A 215 -2.98 -9.49 -7.79
CA GLY A 215 -2.40 -10.34 -6.77
C GLY A 215 -1.88 -11.71 -7.22
N ILE A 216 -1.24 -12.43 -6.30
CA ILE A 216 -0.96 -13.87 -6.39
C ILE A 216 -1.76 -14.66 -5.34
N HIS A 217 -2.11 -15.91 -5.62
CA HIS A 217 -2.74 -16.78 -4.64
C HIS A 217 -1.66 -17.49 -3.80
N PRO A 218 -1.58 -17.25 -2.47
CA PRO A 218 -0.47 -17.77 -1.65
C PRO A 218 -0.55 -19.28 -1.41
N GLY A 219 -1.75 -19.87 -1.41
CA GLY A 219 -1.96 -21.30 -1.12
C GLY A 219 -1.80 -22.27 -2.29
N THR A 220 -1.35 -21.83 -3.47
CA THR A 220 -1.13 -22.72 -4.63
C THR A 220 0.13 -22.35 -5.39
N ASN A 221 0.92 -23.36 -5.74
CA ASN A 221 2.15 -23.23 -6.52
C ASN A 221 1.96 -23.61 -8.00
N ARG A 222 0.72 -23.87 -8.42
CA ARG A 222 0.39 -24.15 -9.82
C ARG A 222 0.11 -22.83 -10.52
N GLY A 223 1.02 -22.37 -11.38
CA GLY A 223 0.96 -21.03 -12.00
C GLY A 223 -0.44 -20.60 -12.49
N PHE A 224 -1.18 -21.45 -13.20
CA PHE A 224 -2.53 -21.11 -13.69
C PHE A 224 -3.57 -20.88 -12.56
N GLU A 225 -3.43 -21.57 -11.43
CA GLU A 225 -4.28 -21.38 -10.25
C GLU A 225 -3.75 -20.25 -9.36
N SER A 226 -2.45 -19.95 -9.42
CA SER A 226 -1.79 -18.89 -8.65
C SER A 226 -2.11 -17.49 -9.16
N PHE A 227 -2.52 -17.34 -10.42
CA PHE A 227 -2.69 -16.04 -11.08
C PHE A 227 -4.15 -15.68 -11.33
N PRO A 228 -4.44 -14.37 -11.46
CA PRO A 228 -5.63 -13.90 -12.13
C PRO A 228 -5.77 -14.48 -13.54
N ARG A 229 -7.01 -14.61 -13.98
CA ARG A 229 -7.38 -15.19 -15.28
C ARG A 229 -7.17 -14.21 -16.44
N PHE A 230 -5.91 -13.89 -16.74
CA PHE A 230 -5.52 -13.07 -17.89
C PHE A 230 -5.76 -13.76 -19.25
N ASP A 231 -6.13 -15.04 -19.24
CA ASP A 231 -6.65 -15.77 -20.40
C ASP A 231 -8.11 -15.41 -20.74
N SER A 232 -8.77 -14.56 -19.93
CA SER A 232 -10.09 -14.02 -20.24
C SER A 232 -10.07 -13.19 -21.53
N PRO A 233 -11.03 -13.39 -22.45
CA PRO A 233 -11.11 -12.61 -23.68
C PRO A 233 -11.42 -11.13 -23.44
N GLU A 234 -11.91 -10.78 -22.24
CA GLU A 234 -12.18 -9.39 -21.86
C GLU A 234 -10.90 -8.61 -21.50
N PHE A 235 -9.81 -9.31 -21.15
CA PHE A 235 -8.55 -8.71 -20.74
C PHE A 235 -7.59 -8.55 -21.92
N GLN A 236 -7.14 -7.33 -22.15
CA GLN A 236 -6.14 -7.01 -23.18
C GLN A 236 -5.14 -6.01 -22.60
N ILE A 237 -3.89 -6.43 -22.47
CA ILE A 237 -2.83 -5.65 -21.81
C ILE A 237 -2.57 -4.30 -22.50
N ASP A 238 -2.59 -4.28 -23.84
CA ASP A 238 -2.33 -3.08 -24.64
C ASP A 238 -3.43 -2.02 -24.49
N SER A 239 -4.64 -2.44 -24.12
CA SER A 239 -5.80 -1.55 -23.92
C SER A 239 -5.91 -1.01 -22.49
N LEU A 240 -5.05 -1.47 -21.58
CA LEU A 240 -5.16 -1.15 -20.17
C LEU A 240 -4.68 0.28 -19.91
N ASP A 241 -5.57 1.13 -19.42
CA ASP A 241 -5.28 2.53 -19.12
C ASP A 241 -4.56 2.71 -17.79
N ALA A 242 -4.89 1.89 -16.80
CA ALA A 242 -4.34 2.00 -15.46
C ALA A 242 -4.49 0.70 -14.66
N VAL A 243 -3.60 0.52 -13.68
CA VAL A 243 -3.76 -0.43 -12.59
C VAL A 243 -3.87 0.35 -11.28
N VAL A 244 -4.83 0.02 -10.43
CA VAL A 244 -5.02 0.62 -9.11
C VAL A 244 -4.77 -0.46 -8.07
N ILE A 245 -3.82 -0.22 -7.16
CA ILE A 245 -3.50 -1.13 -6.07
C ILE A 245 -4.09 -0.58 -4.76
N SER A 246 -4.94 -1.38 -4.14
CA SER A 246 -5.60 -1.06 -2.86
C SER A 246 -4.59 -1.04 -1.72
N HIS A 247 -3.73 -2.05 -1.62
CA HIS A 247 -2.73 -2.16 -0.58
C HIS A 247 -1.60 -3.15 -0.95
N ALA A 248 -0.58 -3.23 -0.10
CA ALA A 248 0.70 -3.85 -0.44
C ALA A 248 0.78 -5.37 -0.25
N HIS A 249 -0.26 -6.06 0.22
CA HIS A 249 -0.17 -7.51 0.36
C HIS A 249 -0.07 -8.19 -1.01
N LEU A 250 0.68 -9.31 -1.06
CA LEU A 250 1.01 -9.98 -2.32
C LEU A 250 -0.22 -10.56 -3.04
N ASP A 251 -1.27 -10.89 -2.32
CA ASP A 251 -2.57 -11.27 -2.87
C ASP A 251 -3.36 -10.12 -3.52
N HIS A 252 -2.83 -8.89 -3.46
CA HIS A 252 -3.36 -7.71 -4.12
C HIS A 252 -2.38 -7.05 -5.10
N CYS A 253 -1.07 -7.20 -4.92
CA CYS A 253 -0.07 -6.56 -5.80
C CYS A 253 1.06 -7.47 -6.29
N GLY A 254 1.09 -8.73 -5.86
CA GLY A 254 2.24 -9.62 -6.07
C GLY A 254 2.49 -9.99 -7.52
N LEU A 255 1.48 -9.94 -8.39
CA LEU A 255 1.65 -10.25 -9.82
C LEU A 255 1.74 -8.99 -10.69
N LEU A 256 1.72 -7.80 -10.11
CA LEU A 256 1.85 -6.56 -10.85
C LEU A 256 3.12 -6.50 -11.75
N PRO A 257 4.32 -6.90 -11.30
CA PRO A 257 5.52 -6.88 -12.15
C PRO A 257 5.42 -7.79 -13.38
N PHE A 258 4.62 -8.85 -13.30
CA PHE A 258 4.36 -9.72 -14.44
C PHE A 258 3.71 -8.96 -15.61
N LEU A 259 2.88 -7.95 -15.35
CA LEU A 259 2.28 -7.15 -16.42
C LEU A 259 3.34 -6.41 -17.23
N TYR A 260 4.33 -5.81 -16.57
CA TYR A 260 5.42 -5.09 -17.23
C TYR A 260 6.30 -6.02 -18.07
N LYS A 261 6.63 -7.20 -17.54
CA LYS A 261 7.34 -8.24 -18.28
C LYS A 261 6.65 -8.63 -19.60
N TYR A 262 5.32 -8.58 -19.63
CA TYR A 262 4.50 -8.95 -20.78
C TYR A 262 4.00 -7.75 -21.61
N GLY A 263 4.52 -6.55 -21.37
CA GLY A 263 4.34 -5.40 -22.27
C GLY A 263 3.40 -4.29 -21.77
N TYR A 264 2.92 -4.35 -20.53
CA TYR A 264 2.23 -3.21 -19.94
C TYR A 264 3.20 -2.02 -19.78
N ASP A 265 2.81 -0.85 -20.30
CA ASP A 265 3.57 0.42 -20.21
C ASP A 265 2.72 1.54 -19.57
N GLY A 266 1.67 1.16 -18.85
CA GLY A 266 0.73 2.10 -18.22
C GLY A 266 1.07 2.40 -16.74
N PRO A 267 0.34 3.34 -16.13
CA PRO A 267 0.58 3.78 -14.75
C PRO A 267 0.05 2.78 -13.71
N VAL A 268 0.63 2.85 -12.52
CA VAL A 268 0.09 2.21 -11.31
C VAL A 268 -0.28 3.28 -10.29
N TYR A 269 -1.50 3.26 -9.78
CA TYR A 269 -1.97 4.18 -8.74
C TYR A 269 -2.14 3.47 -7.41
N CYS A 270 -1.56 4.03 -6.35
CA CYS A 270 -1.69 3.56 -4.98
C CYS A 270 -1.31 4.67 -4.00
N SER A 271 -1.33 4.42 -2.69
CA SER A 271 -0.78 5.38 -1.72
C SER A 271 0.75 5.34 -1.69
N ALA A 272 1.40 6.41 -1.19
CA ALA A 272 2.85 6.44 -1.04
C ALA A 272 3.41 5.32 -0.13
N PRO A 273 2.80 5.00 1.03
CA PRO A 273 3.24 3.85 1.81
C PRO A 273 3.06 2.53 1.06
N THR A 274 1.93 2.34 0.35
CA THR A 274 1.71 1.13 -0.45
C THR A 274 2.77 0.95 -1.52
N SER A 275 3.21 2.02 -2.18
CA SER A 275 4.29 1.98 -3.18
C SER A 275 5.59 1.40 -2.63
N ASN A 276 6.04 1.84 -1.45
CA ASN A 276 7.25 1.32 -0.83
C ASN A 276 7.05 -0.12 -0.31
N LEU A 277 5.94 -0.38 0.36
CA LEU A 277 5.66 -1.68 0.94
C LEU A 277 5.48 -2.76 -0.14
N MET A 278 4.82 -2.46 -1.26
CA MET A 278 4.68 -3.43 -2.35
C MET A 278 6.03 -3.74 -2.98
N THR A 279 6.87 -2.73 -3.19
CA THR A 279 8.23 -2.92 -3.75
C THR A 279 9.06 -3.80 -2.82
N MET A 280 9.00 -3.55 -1.51
CA MET A 280 9.66 -4.37 -0.49
C MET A 280 9.20 -5.82 -0.55
N LEU A 281 7.89 -6.06 -0.57
CA LEU A 281 7.32 -7.41 -0.56
C LEU A 281 7.55 -8.16 -1.88
N GLN A 282 7.52 -7.46 -3.02
CA GLN A 282 7.82 -8.05 -4.33
C GLN A 282 9.29 -8.46 -4.44
N LEU A 283 10.22 -7.67 -3.90
CA LEU A 283 11.64 -8.05 -3.84
C LEU A 283 11.88 -9.22 -2.88
N ASP A 284 11.26 -9.20 -1.70
CA ASP A 284 11.35 -10.31 -0.74
C ASP A 284 10.78 -11.61 -1.32
N TYR A 285 9.68 -11.53 -2.08
CA TYR A 285 9.13 -12.68 -2.79
C TYR A 285 10.16 -13.31 -3.76
N LEU A 286 10.87 -12.49 -4.54
CA LEU A 286 11.93 -12.97 -5.45
C LEU A 286 13.08 -13.62 -4.66
N ASP A 287 13.50 -13.01 -3.57
CA ASP A 287 14.59 -13.52 -2.73
C ASP A 287 14.23 -14.85 -2.06
N VAL A 288 13.00 -14.99 -1.56
CA VAL A 288 12.49 -16.23 -0.97
C VAL A 288 12.38 -17.32 -2.03
N ALA A 289 11.80 -17.01 -3.20
CA ALA A 289 11.69 -17.97 -4.31
C ALA A 289 13.06 -18.50 -4.74
N ASN A 290 14.05 -17.61 -4.92
CA ASN A 290 15.42 -17.98 -5.26
C ASN A 290 16.07 -18.89 -4.20
N LYS A 291 15.91 -18.57 -2.91
CA LYS A 291 16.44 -19.41 -1.80
C LYS A 291 15.78 -20.79 -1.73
N GLN A 292 14.53 -20.90 -2.15
CA GLN A 292 13.79 -22.17 -2.23
C GLN A 292 14.06 -22.93 -3.53
N GLY A 293 14.85 -22.38 -4.46
CA GLY A 293 15.11 -22.99 -5.76
C GLY A 293 13.88 -22.97 -6.69
N VAL A 294 12.91 -22.09 -6.42
CA VAL A 294 11.72 -21.89 -7.24
C VAL A 294 11.97 -20.73 -8.20
N ALA A 295 11.80 -20.96 -9.51
CA ALA A 295 11.93 -19.90 -10.49
C ALA A 295 10.72 -18.93 -10.41
N PRO A 296 10.92 -17.64 -10.06
CA PRO A 296 9.83 -16.68 -10.00
C PRO A 296 9.33 -16.32 -11.41
N PHE A 297 8.10 -15.78 -11.48
CA PHE A 297 7.44 -15.48 -12.75
C PHE A 297 7.85 -14.14 -13.38
N TYR A 298 8.50 -13.29 -12.60
CA TYR A 298 9.10 -12.01 -12.98
C TYR A 298 10.45 -11.88 -12.25
N ASP A 299 11.24 -10.88 -12.59
CA ASP A 299 12.55 -10.61 -11.98
C ASP A 299 12.65 -9.19 -11.40
N GLN A 300 13.83 -8.83 -10.86
CA GLN A 300 14.03 -7.52 -10.22
C GLN A 300 13.91 -6.35 -11.22
N LYS A 301 14.12 -6.58 -12.51
CA LYS A 301 13.97 -5.55 -13.55
C LYS A 301 12.50 -5.17 -13.67
N ASP A 302 11.63 -6.17 -13.65
CA ASP A 302 10.17 -5.97 -13.75
C ASP A 302 9.64 -5.20 -12.54
N VAL A 303 10.19 -5.44 -11.34
CA VAL A 303 9.87 -4.65 -10.14
C VAL A 303 10.36 -3.20 -10.27
N ARG A 304 11.53 -2.99 -10.89
CA ARG A 304 12.05 -1.65 -11.17
C ARG A 304 11.11 -0.89 -12.12
N GLU A 305 10.62 -1.53 -13.18
CA GLU A 305 9.62 -0.94 -14.09
C GLU A 305 8.34 -0.56 -13.33
N CYS A 306 7.83 -1.43 -12.44
CA CYS A 306 6.70 -1.06 -11.56
C CYS A 306 6.95 0.25 -10.81
N VAL A 307 8.14 0.42 -10.23
CA VAL A 307 8.50 1.64 -9.48
C VAL A 307 8.48 2.87 -10.40
N LEU A 308 9.01 2.76 -11.62
CA LEU A 308 9.05 3.84 -12.60
C LEU A 308 7.65 4.26 -13.08
N HIS A 309 6.71 3.33 -13.16
CA HIS A 309 5.33 3.61 -13.59
C HIS A 309 4.37 3.87 -12.42
N THR A 310 4.80 3.69 -11.18
CA THR A 310 3.97 3.99 -10.00
C THR A 310 3.85 5.50 -9.76
N ILE A 311 2.61 5.97 -9.68
CA ILE A 311 2.23 7.35 -9.36
C ILE A 311 1.46 7.35 -8.02
N PRO A 312 2.15 7.63 -6.89
CA PRO A 312 1.51 7.67 -5.59
C PRO A 312 0.49 8.80 -5.45
N LEU A 313 -0.65 8.50 -4.83
CA LEU A 313 -1.74 9.43 -4.55
C LEU A 313 -1.92 9.61 -3.04
N ARG A 314 -2.36 10.80 -2.64
CA ARG A 314 -2.76 11.08 -1.26
C ARG A 314 -4.23 10.72 -1.04
N PHE A 315 -4.58 10.36 0.19
CA PHE A 315 -5.98 10.16 0.54
C PHE A 315 -6.81 11.44 0.33
N GLY A 316 -8.05 11.28 -0.14
CA GLY A 316 -9.00 12.37 -0.41
C GLY A 316 -8.68 13.21 -1.64
N VAL A 317 -7.62 12.88 -2.40
CA VAL A 317 -7.25 13.62 -3.62
C VAL A 317 -7.91 13.01 -4.85
N VAL A 318 -8.85 13.75 -5.44
CA VAL A 318 -9.47 13.40 -6.74
C VAL A 318 -8.42 13.51 -7.86
N THR A 319 -8.28 12.45 -8.64
CA THR A 319 -7.25 12.28 -9.66
C THR A 319 -7.87 11.72 -10.95
N ASP A 320 -7.69 12.39 -12.09
CA ASP A 320 -8.07 11.82 -13.40
C ASP A 320 -7.12 10.65 -13.72
N ILE A 321 -7.65 9.45 -13.94
CA ILE A 321 -6.85 8.25 -14.28
C ILE A 321 -7.15 7.70 -15.68
N ALA A 322 -8.25 8.15 -16.27
CA ALA A 322 -8.64 7.92 -17.66
C ALA A 322 -9.57 9.08 -18.11
N PRO A 323 -9.91 9.20 -19.40
CA PRO A 323 -10.76 10.29 -19.90
C PRO A 323 -12.14 10.40 -19.23
N ASP A 324 -12.67 9.30 -18.73
CA ASP A 324 -14.00 9.20 -18.13
C ASP A 324 -13.98 8.63 -16.70
N ILE A 325 -12.81 8.40 -16.09
CA ILE A 325 -12.68 7.83 -14.73
C ILE A 325 -11.80 8.73 -13.87
N ARG A 326 -12.32 9.13 -12.71
CA ARG A 326 -11.56 9.77 -11.63
C ARG A 326 -11.43 8.83 -10.44
N LEU A 327 -10.26 8.79 -9.84
CA LEU A 327 -9.94 7.98 -8.65
C LEU A 327 -9.75 8.88 -7.43
N THR A 328 -10.32 8.46 -6.30
CA THR A 328 -10.02 8.99 -4.97
C THR A 328 -9.69 7.83 -4.04
N LEU A 329 -8.59 7.93 -3.30
CA LEU A 329 -8.21 6.94 -2.30
C LEU A 329 -8.73 7.36 -0.92
N HIS A 330 -9.31 6.43 -0.18
CA HIS A 330 -9.79 6.63 1.19
C HIS A 330 -9.14 5.61 2.13
N ASN A 331 -8.92 5.94 3.40
CA ASN A 331 -8.32 5.00 4.35
C ASN A 331 -9.18 3.73 4.50
N SER A 332 -8.58 2.54 4.36
CA SER A 332 -9.26 1.27 4.64
C SER A 332 -9.02 0.75 6.06
N GLY A 333 -8.02 1.28 6.78
CA GLY A 333 -7.67 0.83 8.14
C GLY A 333 -7.05 -0.57 8.24
N HIS A 334 -6.73 -1.20 7.11
CA HIS A 334 -6.21 -2.57 7.07
C HIS A 334 -4.71 -2.68 7.41
N ILE A 335 -3.86 -2.04 6.59
CA ILE A 335 -2.41 -1.88 6.79
C ILE A 335 -2.00 -0.44 6.45
N LEU A 336 -0.76 -0.06 6.74
CA LEU A 336 -0.24 1.28 6.42
C LEU A 336 -0.45 1.62 4.93
N GLY A 337 -1.15 2.73 4.69
CA GLY A 337 -1.44 3.21 3.33
C GLY A 337 -2.53 2.42 2.59
N ALA A 338 -3.13 1.40 3.19
CA ALA A 338 -4.21 0.65 2.57
C ALA A 338 -5.41 1.55 2.25
N ALA A 339 -5.94 1.39 1.03
CA ALA A 339 -6.89 2.31 0.45
C ALA A 339 -8.13 1.60 -0.08
N MET A 340 -9.28 2.21 0.17
CA MET A 340 -10.49 2.00 -0.61
C MET A 340 -10.42 2.89 -1.85
N CYS A 341 -10.70 2.31 -3.01
CA CYS A 341 -10.64 2.98 -4.30
C CYS A 341 -12.04 3.44 -4.70
N HIS A 342 -12.30 4.75 -4.61
CA HIS A 342 -13.53 5.37 -5.09
C HIS A 342 -13.35 5.84 -6.54
N LEU A 343 -14.09 5.22 -7.45
CA LEU A 343 -14.07 5.44 -8.88
C LEU A 343 -15.32 6.21 -9.29
N HIS A 344 -15.12 7.45 -9.74
CA HIS A 344 -16.17 8.32 -10.25
C HIS A 344 -16.17 8.30 -11.78
N ILE A 345 -17.18 7.66 -12.37
CA ILE A 345 -17.22 7.33 -13.80
C ILE A 345 -18.23 8.25 -14.51
N GLY A 346 -17.80 8.86 -15.61
CA GLY A 346 -18.66 9.59 -16.53
C GLY A 346 -19.36 10.82 -15.97
N GLU A 347 -18.64 11.66 -15.20
CA GLU A 347 -19.24 12.81 -14.49
C GLU A 347 -20.37 12.39 -13.51
N GLY A 348 -20.19 11.23 -12.89
CA GLY A 348 -21.09 10.68 -11.88
C GLY A 348 -22.24 9.85 -12.46
N LEU A 349 -22.11 9.33 -13.69
CA LEU A 349 -23.07 8.38 -14.25
C LEU A 349 -23.18 7.13 -13.37
N HIS A 350 -22.05 6.62 -12.88
CA HIS A 350 -21.98 5.50 -11.94
C HIS A 350 -20.71 5.59 -11.11
N ASN A 351 -20.80 5.32 -9.82
CA ASN A 351 -19.66 5.37 -8.90
C ASN A 351 -19.49 4.03 -8.20
N ILE A 352 -18.23 3.63 -8.10
CA ILE A 352 -17.85 2.34 -7.55
C ILE A 352 -16.90 2.59 -6.38
N VAL A 353 -17.12 1.91 -5.26
CA VAL A 353 -16.10 1.77 -4.21
C VAL A 353 -15.62 0.33 -4.20
N TYR A 354 -14.34 0.15 -4.51
CA TYR A 354 -13.65 -1.10 -4.24
C TYR A 354 -12.93 -0.98 -2.90
N THR A 355 -13.28 -1.84 -1.93
CA THR A 355 -12.77 -1.70 -0.57
C THR A 355 -11.33 -2.18 -0.43
N GLY A 356 -10.89 -3.11 -1.29
CA GLY A 356 -9.78 -4.01 -0.96
C GLY A 356 -10.06 -4.70 0.37
N ASP A 357 -9.00 -4.95 1.14
CA ASP A 357 -9.13 -5.36 2.53
C ASP A 357 -9.29 -4.14 3.45
N TYR A 358 -10.12 -4.27 4.48
CA TYR A 358 -10.43 -3.15 5.38
C TYR A 358 -10.75 -3.58 6.81
N LYS A 359 -10.49 -2.67 7.76
CA LYS A 359 -10.84 -2.81 9.17
C LYS A 359 -11.80 -1.70 9.59
N PHE A 360 -13.07 -2.05 9.80
CA PHE A 360 -14.06 -1.14 10.38
C PHE A 360 -14.04 -1.17 11.92
N GLY A 361 -12.86 -0.85 12.47
CA GLY A 361 -12.61 -0.70 13.89
C GLY A 361 -11.22 -0.10 14.09
N ARG A 362 -11.08 0.77 15.10
CA ARG A 362 -9.79 1.37 15.41
C ARG A 362 -8.84 0.31 15.96
N THR A 363 -7.60 0.30 15.49
CA THR A 363 -6.52 -0.52 16.06
C THR A 363 -5.54 0.38 16.84
N MET A 364 -4.47 -0.17 17.42
CA MET A 364 -3.41 0.66 17.98
C MET A 364 -2.64 1.37 16.86
N LEU A 365 -2.45 0.70 15.71
CA LEU A 365 -1.67 1.23 14.60
C LEU A 365 -2.45 2.19 13.70
N LEU A 366 -3.73 1.96 13.44
CA LEU A 366 -4.49 2.61 12.37
C LEU A 366 -5.89 3.08 12.80
N GLU A 367 -6.35 4.14 12.13
CA GLU A 367 -7.75 4.57 12.17
C GLU A 367 -8.66 3.60 11.40
N ALA A 368 -9.95 3.60 11.75
CA ALA A 368 -10.94 2.77 11.08
C ALA A 368 -11.15 3.15 9.60
N ALA A 369 -11.66 2.19 8.84
CA ALA A 369 -12.14 2.35 7.47
C ALA A 369 -13.08 3.56 7.29
N ALA A 370 -12.90 4.30 6.19
CA ALA A 370 -13.77 5.40 5.81
C ALA A 370 -15.16 4.91 5.37
N THR A 371 -16.22 5.55 5.84
CA THR A 371 -17.62 5.20 5.51
C THR A 371 -18.35 6.27 4.69
N GLU A 372 -17.74 7.44 4.54
CA GLU A 372 -18.33 8.60 3.87
C GLU A 372 -17.71 8.80 2.48
N PHE A 373 -18.58 8.82 1.47
CA PHE A 373 -18.22 9.01 0.08
C PHE A 373 -19.16 10.04 -0.56
N PRO A 374 -18.73 10.78 -1.60
CA PRO A 374 -19.60 11.75 -2.28
C PRO A 374 -20.85 11.11 -2.93
N ARG A 375 -20.65 9.99 -3.63
CA ARG A 375 -21.70 9.23 -4.33
C ARG A 375 -21.21 7.81 -4.59
N ILE A 376 -22.06 6.81 -4.34
CA ILE A 376 -21.75 5.39 -4.55
C ILE A 376 -23.00 4.63 -5.02
N GLU A 377 -22.89 3.87 -6.09
CA GLU A 377 -23.94 2.97 -6.58
C GLU A 377 -23.55 1.51 -6.38
N THR A 378 -22.29 1.17 -6.65
CA THR A 378 -21.75 -0.19 -6.47
C THR A 378 -20.65 -0.20 -5.43
N VAL A 379 -20.69 -1.18 -4.52
CA VAL A 379 -19.56 -1.50 -3.64
C VAL A 379 -19.05 -2.89 -3.97
N ILE A 380 -17.74 -3.06 -4.06
CA ILE A 380 -17.06 -4.36 -4.16
C ILE A 380 -16.31 -4.54 -2.84
N THR A 381 -16.79 -5.44 -1.98
CA THR A 381 -16.31 -5.61 -0.60
C THR A 381 -15.68 -6.98 -0.36
N GLU A 382 -14.62 -7.02 0.45
CA GLU A 382 -14.08 -8.28 0.98
C GLU A 382 -15.08 -9.02 1.88
N SER A 383 -14.78 -10.30 2.16
CA SER A 383 -15.61 -11.18 2.97
C SER A 383 -14.79 -12.26 3.70
N THR A 384 -13.54 -11.95 4.05
CA THR A 384 -12.58 -12.88 4.66
C THR A 384 -13.15 -13.54 5.92
N TYR A 385 -13.77 -12.74 6.80
CA TYR A 385 -14.40 -13.16 8.04
C TYR A 385 -15.92 -13.03 7.98
N SER A 386 -16.52 -13.53 6.91
CA SER A 386 -17.96 -13.42 6.67
C SER A 386 -18.79 -14.60 7.19
N GLY A 387 -18.17 -15.65 7.74
CA GLY A 387 -18.85 -16.80 8.32
C GLY A 387 -19.66 -16.44 9.58
N PRO A 388 -20.78 -17.12 9.87
CA PRO A 388 -21.60 -16.82 11.05
C PRO A 388 -20.83 -16.81 12.37
N ASP A 389 -19.83 -17.69 12.48
CA ASP A 389 -18.98 -17.85 13.65
C ASP A 389 -17.70 -16.98 13.59
N ASP A 390 -17.47 -16.24 12.50
CA ASP A 390 -16.35 -15.32 12.35
C ASP A 390 -16.61 -14.00 13.10
N ILE A 391 -16.92 -14.11 14.39
CA ILE A 391 -17.09 -12.98 15.31
C ILE A 391 -15.89 -12.99 16.25
N THR A 392 -15.10 -11.93 16.22
CA THR A 392 -13.89 -11.87 17.03
C THR A 392 -14.18 -11.32 18.42
N PRO A 393 -13.41 -11.71 19.45
CA PRO A 393 -13.43 -11.05 20.75
C PRO A 393 -13.16 -9.56 20.61
N SER A 394 -13.58 -8.79 21.62
CA SER A 394 -13.20 -7.39 21.69
C SER A 394 -11.68 -7.26 21.77
N ARG A 395 -11.18 -6.11 21.32
CA ARG A 395 -9.74 -5.88 21.27
C ARG A 395 -9.07 -6.02 22.64
N VAL A 396 -9.76 -5.59 23.70
CA VAL A 396 -9.29 -5.70 25.09
C VAL A 396 -9.15 -7.16 25.50
N GLU A 397 -10.15 -7.99 25.22
CA GLU A 397 -10.12 -9.43 25.53
C GLU A 397 -8.98 -10.14 24.79
N SER A 398 -8.73 -9.80 23.52
CA SER A 398 -7.61 -10.34 22.74
C SER A 398 -6.24 -9.95 23.32
N GLU A 399 -6.10 -8.71 23.76
CA GLU A 399 -4.88 -8.19 24.39
C GLU A 399 -4.62 -8.83 25.77
N GLU A 400 -5.67 -9.05 26.56
CA GLU A 400 -5.58 -9.78 27.83
C GLU A 400 -5.23 -11.26 27.60
N ALA A 401 -5.82 -11.89 26.59
CA ALA A 401 -5.58 -13.29 26.25
C ALA A 401 -4.13 -13.53 25.84
N ILE A 402 -3.58 -12.72 24.92
CA ILE A 402 -2.17 -12.85 24.51
C ILE A 402 -1.23 -12.58 25.68
N THR A 403 -1.54 -11.59 26.53
CA THR A 403 -0.74 -11.26 27.72
C THR A 403 -0.69 -12.41 28.70
N LYS A 404 -1.84 -13.04 28.97
CA LYS A 404 -1.92 -14.20 29.86
C LYS A 404 -1.08 -15.37 29.36
N ILE A 405 -1.14 -15.68 28.06
CA ILE A 405 -0.39 -16.79 27.46
C ILE A 405 1.12 -16.51 27.51
N ILE A 406 1.53 -15.29 27.17
CA ILE A 406 2.94 -14.88 27.20
C ILE A 406 3.48 -14.99 28.64
N ASN A 407 2.79 -14.40 29.63
CA ASN A 407 3.22 -14.44 31.03
C ASN A 407 3.38 -15.90 31.52
N ALA A 408 2.37 -16.74 31.30
CA ALA A 408 2.43 -18.15 31.69
C ALA A 408 3.57 -18.92 31.02
N THR A 409 3.90 -18.58 29.76
CA THR A 409 5.00 -19.20 29.03
C THR A 409 6.36 -18.78 29.57
N LEU A 410 6.54 -17.48 29.83
CA LEU A 410 7.78 -16.94 30.38
C LEU A 410 8.02 -17.41 31.82
N GLU A 411 6.97 -17.56 32.63
CA GLU A 411 7.05 -18.06 34.02
C GLU A 411 7.61 -19.48 34.11
N ARG A 412 7.23 -20.37 33.18
CA ARG A 412 7.78 -21.73 33.09
C ARG A 412 9.09 -21.82 32.29
N LYS A 413 9.73 -20.67 32.04
CA LYS A 413 10.97 -20.54 31.26
C LYS A 413 10.87 -21.07 29.83
N GLY A 414 9.70 -20.95 29.21
CA GLY A 414 9.49 -21.24 27.79
C GLY A 414 9.73 -20.03 26.90
N LYS A 415 9.80 -20.26 25.59
CA LYS A 415 9.93 -19.24 24.55
C LYS A 415 8.62 -19.10 23.76
N VAL A 416 8.32 -17.88 23.33
CA VAL A 416 7.11 -17.56 22.55
C VAL A 416 7.51 -17.25 21.12
N LEU A 417 6.97 -17.99 20.16
CA LEU A 417 7.07 -17.71 18.73
C LEU A 417 5.75 -17.13 18.23
N ILE A 418 5.80 -15.96 17.58
CA ILE A 418 4.63 -15.32 16.97
C ILE A 418 4.91 -15.14 15.47
N PRO A 419 4.37 -16.02 14.61
CA PRO A 419 4.43 -15.85 13.17
C PRO A 419 3.62 -14.63 12.75
N VAL A 420 4.25 -13.69 12.03
CA VAL A 420 3.60 -12.47 11.55
C VAL A 420 3.97 -12.16 10.10
N PRO A 421 3.04 -11.64 9.28
CA PRO A 421 3.39 -10.92 8.06
C PRO A 421 4.30 -9.73 8.40
N ALA A 422 5.20 -9.38 7.48
CA ALA A 422 6.13 -8.27 7.68
C ALA A 422 5.43 -6.93 7.92
N VAL A 423 4.25 -6.75 7.31
CA VAL A 423 3.49 -5.51 7.27
C VAL A 423 2.14 -5.69 7.99
N GLY A 424 1.75 -4.70 8.78
CA GLY A 424 0.48 -4.65 9.49
C GLY A 424 0.55 -5.36 10.85
N ARG A 425 0.43 -6.69 10.86
CA ARG A 425 0.30 -7.44 12.12
C ARG A 425 1.53 -7.30 13.02
N ALA A 426 2.74 -7.36 12.45
CA ALA A 426 3.96 -7.28 13.24
C ALA A 426 4.00 -5.98 14.06
N GLN A 427 3.74 -4.85 13.40
CA GLN A 427 3.73 -3.52 14.02
C GLN A 427 2.62 -3.41 15.08
N GLU A 428 1.42 -3.95 14.81
CA GLU A 428 0.33 -3.97 15.79
C GLU A 428 0.71 -4.74 17.06
N ILE A 429 1.34 -5.92 16.92
CA ILE A 429 1.78 -6.73 18.06
C ILE A 429 2.93 -6.04 18.80
N MET A 430 3.87 -5.38 18.10
CA MET A 430 4.92 -4.59 18.74
C MET A 430 4.31 -3.51 19.66
N LEU A 431 3.29 -2.77 19.21
CA LEU A 431 2.62 -1.77 20.05
C LEU A 431 1.95 -2.37 21.29
N VAL A 432 1.34 -3.55 21.15
CA VAL A 432 0.72 -4.27 22.28
C VAL A 432 1.77 -4.72 23.28
N LEU A 433 2.85 -5.36 22.82
CA LEU A 433 3.94 -5.81 23.70
C LEU A 433 4.56 -4.62 24.44
N ASP A 434 4.94 -3.56 23.74
CA ASP A 434 5.53 -2.35 24.33
C ASP A 434 4.58 -1.72 25.38
N GLY A 435 3.33 -1.49 25.00
CA GLY A 435 2.35 -0.85 25.88
C GLY A 435 2.01 -1.67 27.12
N TYR A 436 1.90 -3.00 27.00
CA TYR A 436 1.59 -3.86 28.15
C TYR A 436 2.80 -4.12 29.06
N MET A 437 4.01 -4.20 28.52
CA MET A 437 5.24 -4.30 29.31
C MET A 437 5.49 -3.00 30.10
N LYS A 438 5.40 -1.83 29.47
CA LYS A 438 5.55 -0.52 30.14
C LYS A 438 4.54 -0.30 31.28
N ARG A 439 3.35 -0.89 31.18
CA ARG A 439 2.30 -0.81 32.21
C ARG A 439 2.45 -1.86 33.31
N GLY A 440 3.43 -2.76 33.21
CA GLY A 440 3.64 -3.87 34.15
C GLY A 440 2.57 -4.97 34.07
N ALA A 441 1.72 -4.95 33.04
CA ALA A 441 0.68 -5.96 32.83
C ALA A 441 1.23 -7.22 32.13
N MET A 442 2.27 -7.06 31.32
CA MET A 442 3.04 -8.14 30.72
C MET A 442 4.44 -8.19 31.33
N ARG A 443 4.93 -9.40 31.60
CA ARG A 443 6.30 -9.62 32.07
C ARG A 443 7.29 -9.15 31.01
N GLU A 444 8.25 -8.34 31.44
CA GLU A 444 9.34 -7.89 30.58
C GLU A 444 10.21 -9.06 30.13
N ALA A 445 10.48 -9.12 28.83
CA ALA A 445 11.35 -10.11 28.20
C ALA A 445 11.92 -9.50 26.92
N PRO A 446 13.10 -9.95 26.47
CA PRO A 446 13.62 -9.54 25.17
C PRO A 446 12.68 -10.02 24.06
N VAL A 447 12.34 -9.09 23.16
CA VAL A 447 11.53 -9.34 21.97
C VAL A 447 12.44 -9.24 20.74
N PHE A 448 12.70 -10.37 20.11
CA PHE A 448 13.50 -10.44 18.90
C PHE A 448 12.63 -10.26 17.67
N ILE A 449 13.05 -9.35 16.79
CA ILE A 449 12.38 -9.01 15.54
C ILE A 449 13.23 -9.53 14.39
N GLU A 450 12.70 -10.47 13.60
CA GLU A 450 13.43 -11.03 12.46
C GLU A 450 12.62 -11.06 11.16
N GLY A 451 13.34 -10.90 10.04
CA GLY A 451 12.79 -10.85 8.69
C GLY A 451 12.52 -9.42 8.25
N MET A 452 11.57 -9.24 7.33
CA MET A 452 11.27 -7.92 6.75
C MET A 452 10.51 -6.97 7.70
N ILE A 453 10.30 -7.36 8.97
CA ILE A 453 9.56 -6.56 9.95
C ILE A 453 10.30 -5.24 10.23
N SER A 454 11.63 -5.26 10.39
CA SER A 454 12.41 -4.05 10.69
C SER A 454 12.35 -3.03 9.55
N GLU A 455 12.50 -3.49 8.31
CA GLU A 455 12.38 -2.65 7.09
C GLU A 455 10.94 -2.14 6.91
N ALA A 456 9.93 -2.98 7.13
CA ALA A 456 8.53 -2.57 7.11
C ALA A 456 8.25 -1.49 8.16
N THR A 457 8.74 -1.67 9.38
CA THR A 457 8.62 -0.71 10.48
C THR A 457 9.34 0.61 10.14
N ALA A 458 10.51 0.56 9.49
CA ALA A 458 11.17 1.76 9.00
C ALA A 458 10.27 2.56 8.05
N ILE A 459 9.59 1.88 7.12
CA ILE A 459 8.60 2.51 6.22
C ILE A 459 7.42 3.09 7.02
N HIS A 460 6.91 2.42 8.05
CA HIS A 460 5.86 2.98 8.92
C HIS A 460 6.29 4.31 9.55
N THR A 461 7.53 4.38 10.03
CA THR A 461 8.06 5.61 10.65
C THR A 461 8.35 6.73 9.65
N ALA A 462 8.47 6.42 8.35
CA ALA A 462 8.60 7.39 7.27
C ALA A 462 7.26 8.00 6.82
N TYR A 463 6.14 7.38 7.17
CA TYR A 463 4.79 7.82 6.81
C TYR A 463 3.86 7.98 8.04
N PRO A 464 4.27 8.78 9.05
CA PRO A 464 3.51 8.92 10.29
C PRO A 464 2.11 9.53 10.09
N GLU A 465 1.88 10.27 9.00
CA GLU A 465 0.58 10.85 8.67
C GLU A 465 -0.50 9.80 8.36
N TYR A 466 -0.10 8.57 7.99
CA TYR A 466 -0.97 7.43 7.73
C TYR A 466 -1.22 6.55 8.98
N LEU A 467 -0.56 6.84 10.11
CA LEU A 467 -0.75 6.12 11.36
C LEU A 467 -1.93 6.68 12.17
N GLY A 468 -2.45 5.85 13.07
CA GLY A 468 -3.44 6.21 14.07
C GLY A 468 -3.01 7.41 14.91
N ARG A 469 -3.97 8.22 15.35
CA ARG A 469 -3.72 9.51 15.99
C ARG A 469 -2.73 9.42 17.15
N GLU A 470 -2.84 8.41 17.98
CA GLU A 470 -1.99 8.22 19.17
C GLU A 470 -0.54 7.91 18.80
N VAL A 471 -0.31 6.94 17.91
CA VAL A 471 1.04 6.58 17.45
C VAL A 471 1.68 7.73 16.69
N ARG A 472 0.89 8.40 15.83
CA ARG A 472 1.33 9.59 15.11
C ARG A 472 1.74 10.70 16.08
N HIS A 473 0.96 10.94 17.14
CA HIS A 473 1.29 11.96 18.15
C HIS A 473 2.59 11.63 18.88
N SER A 474 2.72 10.39 19.36
CA SER A 474 3.93 9.88 20.02
C SER A 474 5.18 10.11 19.17
N ILE A 475 5.13 9.74 17.88
CA ILE A 475 6.27 9.85 16.98
C ILE A 475 6.56 11.31 16.60
N LEU A 476 5.54 12.11 16.27
CA LEU A 476 5.74 13.45 15.69
C LEU A 476 5.94 14.56 16.71
N HIS A 477 5.38 14.42 17.91
CA HIS A 477 5.29 15.48 18.92
C HIS A 477 5.99 15.15 20.23
N GLU A 478 6.00 13.89 20.66
CA GLU A 478 6.67 13.47 21.90
C GLU A 478 8.10 12.97 21.67
N GLU A 479 8.49 12.76 20.40
CA GLU A 479 9.77 12.14 20.01
C GLU A 479 9.97 10.74 20.62
N VAL A 480 8.87 10.08 21.01
CA VAL A 480 8.86 8.71 21.52
C VAL A 480 8.38 7.79 20.41
N ASN A 481 9.28 6.98 19.87
CA ASN A 481 8.94 5.98 18.88
C ASN A 481 8.67 4.62 19.55
N PRO A 482 7.42 4.15 19.62
CA PRO A 482 7.10 2.89 20.28
C PRO A 482 7.75 1.69 19.60
N PHE A 483 8.16 1.79 18.33
CA PHE A 483 8.87 0.73 17.61
C PHE A 483 10.37 0.64 17.95
N GLN A 484 10.91 1.59 18.73
CA GLN A 484 12.31 1.62 19.17
C GLN A 484 12.45 1.44 20.69
N SER A 485 11.47 0.78 21.31
CA SER A 485 11.55 0.42 22.72
C SER A 485 12.75 -0.47 23.03
N ASP A 486 13.32 -0.34 24.23
CA ASP A 486 14.47 -1.13 24.71
C ASP A 486 14.17 -2.64 24.77
N TYR A 487 12.89 -3.03 24.74
CA TYR A 487 12.48 -4.43 24.66
C TYR A 487 12.77 -5.07 23.29
N PHE A 488 12.90 -4.28 22.20
CA PHE A 488 13.03 -4.80 20.84
C PHE A 488 14.49 -4.94 20.40
N THR A 489 14.88 -6.15 20.02
CA THR A 489 16.19 -6.44 19.40
C THR A 489 16.00 -6.92 17.97
N ILE A 490 16.59 -6.21 17.00
CA ILE A 490 16.54 -6.61 15.58
C ILE A 490 17.61 -7.69 15.34
N VAL A 491 17.20 -8.78 14.68
CA VAL A 491 18.09 -9.88 14.31
C VAL A 491 18.50 -9.74 12.84
N ASP A 492 19.62 -9.05 12.59
CA ASP A 492 20.07 -8.72 11.23
C ASP A 492 20.90 -9.82 10.56
N HIS A 493 21.38 -10.83 11.30
CA HIS A 493 22.25 -11.87 10.75
C HIS A 493 21.88 -13.27 11.26
N PRO A 494 21.79 -14.30 10.38
CA PRO A 494 21.42 -15.65 10.76
C PRO A 494 22.29 -16.28 11.86
N SER A 495 23.56 -15.87 11.98
CA SER A 495 24.48 -16.37 13.02
C SER A 495 24.03 -16.04 14.45
N GLN A 496 23.15 -15.06 14.64
CA GLN A 496 22.61 -14.70 15.95
C GLN A 496 21.48 -15.61 16.39
N ARG A 497 20.90 -16.42 15.48
CA ARG A 497 19.75 -17.28 15.80
C ARG A 497 20.08 -18.33 16.84
N SER A 498 21.25 -18.97 16.75
CA SER A 498 21.63 -20.04 17.67
C SER A 498 21.66 -19.57 19.12
N SER A 499 22.22 -18.39 19.40
CA SER A 499 22.23 -17.84 20.76
C SER A 499 20.84 -17.47 21.28
N ILE A 500 19.94 -17.03 20.39
CA ILE A 500 18.53 -16.77 20.74
C ILE A 500 17.79 -18.09 21.02
N MET A 501 18.00 -19.10 20.18
CA MET A 501 17.35 -20.41 20.29
C MET A 501 17.77 -21.17 21.55
N GLU A 502 19.05 -21.08 21.94
CA GLU A 502 19.62 -21.73 23.11
C GLU A 502 19.55 -20.87 24.38
N GLY A 503 19.28 -19.57 24.23
CA GLY A 503 19.29 -18.59 25.32
C GLY A 503 18.08 -18.63 26.26
N GLU A 504 17.95 -17.56 27.04
CA GLU A 504 16.90 -17.35 28.05
C GLU A 504 15.48 -17.21 27.44
N PRO A 505 14.42 -17.28 28.26
CA PRO A 505 13.04 -17.06 27.84
C PRO A 505 12.87 -15.72 27.11
N CYS A 506 12.27 -15.77 25.92
CA CYS A 506 12.12 -14.61 25.05
C CYS A 506 10.86 -14.72 24.17
N ILE A 507 10.55 -13.63 23.48
CA ILE A 507 9.50 -13.56 22.47
C ILE A 507 10.18 -13.33 21.11
N VAL A 508 9.78 -14.05 20.08
CA VAL A 508 10.25 -13.87 18.70
C VAL A 508 9.08 -13.51 17.80
N LEU A 509 9.14 -12.35 17.16
CA LEU A 509 8.30 -11.99 16.03
C LEU A 509 9.09 -12.28 14.74
N ALA A 510 8.61 -13.21 13.92
CA ALA A 510 9.32 -13.63 12.72
C ALA A 510 8.39 -13.83 11.52
N THR A 511 8.89 -13.51 10.33
CA THR A 511 8.23 -13.81 9.05
C THR A 511 8.51 -15.25 8.59
N SER A 512 7.61 -15.91 7.85
CA SER A 512 6.31 -15.42 7.38
C SER A 512 5.14 -15.79 8.32
N GLY A 513 4.04 -15.03 8.23
CA GLY A 513 2.88 -15.18 9.12
C GLY A 513 2.10 -16.50 9.02
N MET A 514 2.39 -17.32 8.01
CA MET A 514 1.70 -18.60 7.77
C MET A 514 2.65 -19.80 7.71
N LEU A 515 3.89 -19.64 8.17
CA LEU A 515 4.92 -20.68 8.12
C LEU A 515 5.21 -21.21 6.69
N GLU A 516 5.17 -20.36 5.67
CA GLU A 516 5.47 -20.79 4.29
C GLU A 516 6.96 -20.65 3.93
N GLY A 517 7.73 -20.00 4.80
CA GLY A 517 9.15 -19.74 4.59
C GLY A 517 9.70 -18.68 5.55
N GLY A 518 10.97 -18.33 5.36
CA GLY A 518 11.64 -17.30 6.15
C GLY A 518 12.13 -17.76 7.52
N PRO A 519 12.60 -16.83 8.37
CA PRO A 519 13.21 -17.14 9.67
C PRO A 519 12.31 -17.88 10.64
N VAL A 520 10.98 -17.71 10.56
CA VAL A 520 10.01 -18.38 11.45
C VAL A 520 10.14 -19.90 11.41
N ILE A 521 10.51 -20.46 10.25
CA ILE A 521 10.68 -21.89 10.05
C ILE A 521 11.82 -22.42 10.92
N GLU A 522 12.92 -21.70 11.00
CA GLU A 522 14.09 -22.12 11.77
C GLU A 522 13.81 -22.12 13.27
N TYR A 523 13.08 -21.10 13.77
CA TYR A 523 12.60 -21.10 15.16
C TYR A 523 11.63 -22.23 15.43
N PHE A 524 10.66 -22.44 14.54
CA PHE A 524 9.67 -23.50 14.70
C PHE A 524 10.33 -24.89 14.76
N LYS A 525 11.25 -25.19 13.83
CA LYS A 525 11.98 -26.46 13.80
C LYS A 525 12.68 -26.77 15.13
N ASN A 526 13.33 -25.77 15.73
CA ASN A 526 14.10 -25.94 16.96
C ASN A 526 13.21 -25.95 18.23
N TRP A 527 12.07 -25.26 18.21
CA TRP A 527 11.25 -25.07 19.41
C TRP A 527 10.01 -25.96 19.48
N ALA A 528 9.56 -26.53 18.36
CA ALA A 528 8.31 -27.29 18.27
C ALA A 528 8.27 -28.51 19.19
N SER A 529 9.40 -29.15 19.47
CA SER A 529 9.46 -30.36 20.29
C SER A 529 9.50 -30.12 21.81
N ASP A 530 9.63 -28.86 22.26
CA ASP A 530 9.68 -28.52 23.69
C ASP A 530 8.31 -27.97 24.15
N GLU A 531 7.68 -28.69 25.08
CA GLU A 531 6.36 -28.38 25.64
C GLU A 531 6.29 -27.08 26.44
N ARG A 532 7.45 -26.54 26.87
CA ARG A 532 7.51 -25.25 27.56
C ARG A 532 7.20 -24.10 26.61
N ASN A 533 7.52 -24.26 25.33
CA ASN A 533 7.38 -23.22 24.31
C ASN A 533 5.92 -23.07 23.86
N GLN A 534 5.63 -21.93 23.23
CA GLN A 534 4.34 -21.65 22.61
C GLN A 534 4.51 -21.02 21.24
N ILE A 535 3.62 -21.40 20.32
CA ILE A 535 3.38 -20.69 19.07
C ILE A 535 2.03 -19.99 19.16
N ILE A 536 1.99 -18.70 18.86
CA ILE A 536 0.77 -17.88 18.92
C ILE A 536 0.44 -17.36 17.52
N PHE A 537 -0.63 -17.88 16.92
CA PHE A 537 -1.15 -17.38 15.66
C PHE A 537 -2.06 -16.17 15.90
N VAL A 538 -1.72 -15.04 15.26
CA VAL A 538 -2.42 -13.74 15.40
C VAL A 538 -2.99 -13.22 14.06
N SER A 539 -2.87 -14.02 13.00
CA SER A 539 -3.32 -13.69 11.64
C SER A 539 -4.10 -14.86 11.04
N TYR A 540 -4.93 -14.56 10.03
CA TYR A 540 -5.62 -15.58 9.24
C TYR A 540 -4.61 -16.60 8.68
N GLN A 541 -4.98 -17.87 8.65
CA GLN A 541 -4.15 -18.94 8.12
C GLN A 541 -4.87 -19.54 6.90
N VAL A 542 -4.34 -19.26 5.71
CA VAL A 542 -4.97 -19.70 4.46
C VAL A 542 -4.93 -21.23 4.35
N GLU A 543 -6.01 -21.82 3.85
CA GLU A 543 -6.07 -23.27 3.63
C GLU A 543 -4.98 -23.73 2.65
N GLY A 544 -4.32 -24.85 2.95
CA GLY A 544 -3.16 -25.34 2.20
C GLY A 544 -1.80 -24.95 2.80
N THR A 545 -1.74 -23.92 3.66
CA THR A 545 -0.49 -23.51 4.32
C THR A 545 -0.07 -24.42 5.47
N MET A 546 1.21 -24.40 5.82
CA MET A 546 1.75 -25.11 6.97
C MET A 546 1.24 -24.52 8.29
N GLY A 547 1.12 -23.20 8.39
CA GLY A 547 0.52 -22.52 9.53
C GLY A 547 -0.88 -23.02 9.82
N ARG A 548 -1.72 -23.19 8.80
CA ARG A 548 -3.06 -23.77 8.93
C ARG A 548 -3.04 -25.21 9.43
N ARG A 549 -2.09 -26.04 8.97
CA ARG A 549 -1.93 -27.42 9.45
C ARG A 549 -1.54 -27.46 10.92
N VAL A 550 -0.55 -26.67 11.33
CA VAL A 550 -0.11 -26.57 12.74
C VAL A 550 -1.27 -26.06 13.60
N GLN A 551 -1.99 -25.03 13.15
CA GLN A 551 -3.17 -24.52 13.85
C GLN A 551 -4.26 -25.58 14.10
N LYS A 552 -4.43 -26.55 13.18
CA LYS A 552 -5.37 -27.67 13.32
C LYS A 552 -4.89 -28.76 14.30
N GLY A 553 -3.72 -28.60 14.92
CA GLY A 553 -3.22 -29.50 15.97
C GLY A 553 -2.55 -30.77 15.45
N VAL A 554 -1.90 -30.72 14.28
CA VAL A 554 -1.09 -31.87 13.80
C VAL A 554 0.05 -32.16 14.78
N GLY A 555 0.20 -33.41 15.19
CA GLY A 555 1.25 -33.84 16.15
C GLY A 555 2.64 -33.95 15.52
N GLU A 556 2.72 -34.03 14.18
CA GLU A 556 3.97 -34.03 13.44
C GLU A 556 3.83 -33.24 12.13
N VAL A 557 4.90 -32.55 11.75
CA VAL A 557 5.05 -31.91 10.44
C VAL A 557 6.33 -32.37 9.78
N THR A 558 6.27 -32.61 8.47
CA THR A 558 7.47 -32.93 7.68
C THR A 558 8.03 -31.66 7.08
N MET A 559 9.30 -31.38 7.37
CA MET A 559 10.02 -30.22 6.87
C MET A 559 11.39 -30.65 6.35
N MET A 560 11.98 -29.84 5.48
CA MET A 560 13.37 -30.04 5.07
C MET A 560 14.30 -29.60 6.22
N ASP A 561 15.20 -30.46 6.66
CA ASP A 561 16.23 -30.17 7.65
C ASP A 561 17.38 -29.34 7.04
N ASN A 562 18.39 -29.03 7.86
CA ASN A 562 19.54 -28.22 7.45
C ASN A 562 20.43 -28.92 6.41
N ASP A 563 20.31 -30.24 6.26
CA ASP A 563 21.04 -31.07 5.30
C ASP A 563 20.24 -31.33 4.01
N GLY A 564 19.08 -30.69 3.85
CA GLY A 564 18.21 -30.85 2.68
C GLY A 564 17.37 -32.13 2.69
N LYS A 565 17.30 -32.87 3.80
CA LYS A 565 16.51 -34.10 3.93
C LYS A 565 15.16 -33.81 4.56
N MET A 566 14.15 -34.58 4.17
CA MET A 566 12.84 -34.50 4.82
C MET A 566 12.91 -35.13 6.21
N ALA A 567 12.68 -34.33 7.24
CA ALA A 567 12.63 -34.74 8.64
C ALA A 567 11.22 -34.52 9.21
N ALA A 568 10.75 -35.49 10.01
CA ALA A 568 9.52 -35.37 10.77
C ALA A 568 9.82 -34.66 12.10
N ILE A 569 9.12 -33.56 12.36
CA ILE A 569 9.27 -32.75 13.56
C ILE A 569 8.04 -32.95 14.44
N SER A 570 8.26 -33.43 15.66
CA SER A 570 7.21 -33.58 16.66
C SER A 570 6.79 -32.21 17.19
N VAL A 571 5.49 -31.94 17.16
CA VAL A 571 4.88 -30.68 17.63
C VAL A 571 4.29 -30.92 19.02
N LYS A 572 5.06 -30.58 20.04
CA LYS A 572 4.71 -30.67 21.48
C LYS A 572 4.54 -29.31 22.14
N MET A 573 5.09 -28.25 21.54
CA MET A 573 4.86 -26.88 21.99
C MET A 573 3.37 -26.57 21.98
N GLY A 574 2.89 -25.73 22.89
CA GLY A 574 1.48 -25.37 22.86
C GLY A 574 1.16 -24.45 21.67
N ILE A 575 -0.03 -24.66 21.12
CA ILE A 575 -0.51 -23.98 19.93
C ILE A 575 -1.70 -23.13 20.34
N ASN A 576 -1.55 -21.81 20.26
CA ASN A 576 -2.61 -20.88 20.58
C ASN A 576 -2.98 -20.05 19.35
N THR A 577 -4.26 -19.75 19.19
CA THR A 577 -4.75 -18.77 18.22
C THR A 577 -5.41 -17.65 19.00
N ILE A 578 -4.98 -16.42 18.75
CA ILE A 578 -5.60 -15.22 19.34
C ILE A 578 -6.29 -14.44 18.24
N GLU A 579 -7.61 -14.53 18.25
CA GLU A 579 -8.50 -13.76 17.40
C GLU A 579 -8.57 -12.31 17.87
N GLY A 580 -9.07 -11.39 17.03
CA GLY A 580 -9.12 -9.93 17.31
C GLY A 580 -7.83 -9.17 16.98
N PHE A 581 -6.74 -9.90 16.76
CA PHE A 581 -5.62 -9.61 15.84
C PHE A 581 -6.08 -8.94 14.53
N SER A 582 -6.76 -9.74 13.70
CA SER A 582 -6.90 -9.54 12.25
C SER A 582 -7.06 -8.10 11.74
N GLY A 583 -6.34 -7.79 10.65
CA GLY A 583 -6.46 -6.52 9.92
C GLY A 583 -7.73 -6.47 9.06
N HIS A 584 -8.47 -7.58 8.99
CA HIS A 584 -9.77 -7.65 8.34
C HIS A 584 -10.88 -7.39 9.35
N SER A 585 -11.98 -6.85 8.84
CA SER A 585 -13.23 -6.70 9.56
C SER A 585 -13.85 -8.07 9.86
N ASP A 586 -14.25 -8.31 11.11
CA ASP A 586 -15.02 -9.51 11.46
C ASP A 586 -16.46 -9.41 10.93
N ARG A 587 -17.26 -10.47 11.08
CA ARG A 587 -18.64 -10.47 10.55
C ARG A 587 -19.48 -9.30 11.04
N ARG A 588 -19.36 -8.90 12.30
CA ARG A 588 -20.11 -7.76 12.86
C ARG A 588 -19.65 -6.46 12.22
N GLN A 589 -18.34 -6.27 12.09
CA GLN A 589 -17.75 -5.12 11.45
C GLN A 589 -18.11 -5.03 9.96
N LEU A 590 -18.11 -6.14 9.22
CA LEU A 590 -18.53 -6.19 7.81
C LEU A 590 -20.00 -5.72 7.65
N VAL A 591 -20.92 -6.27 8.46
CA VAL A 591 -22.33 -5.87 8.42
C VAL A 591 -22.52 -4.42 8.83
N ASN A 592 -21.84 -3.99 9.91
CA ASN A 592 -21.91 -2.62 10.38
C ASN A 592 -21.37 -1.65 9.33
N TYR A 593 -20.23 -1.95 8.72
CA TYR A 593 -19.66 -1.11 7.67
C TYR A 593 -20.65 -0.88 6.53
N LEU A 594 -21.20 -1.97 5.96
CA LEU A 594 -22.13 -1.88 4.83
C LEU A 594 -23.44 -1.16 5.17
N THR A 595 -23.88 -1.21 6.42
CA THR A 595 -25.09 -0.51 6.89
C THR A 595 -24.85 0.96 7.24
N HIS A 596 -23.62 1.34 7.56
CA HIS A 596 -23.19 2.71 7.88
C HIS A 596 -22.62 3.48 6.68
N LEU A 597 -22.48 2.84 5.53
CA LEU A 597 -22.08 3.51 4.29
C LEU A 597 -23.02 4.68 3.96
N ASN A 598 -22.41 5.82 3.69
CA ASN A 598 -23.11 7.02 3.27
C ASN A 598 -22.49 7.59 1.98
N PRO A 599 -23.26 7.69 0.87
CA PRO A 599 -24.65 7.24 0.72
C PRO A 599 -24.79 5.71 0.70
N LYS A 600 -26.02 5.20 0.78
CA LYS A 600 -26.27 3.76 0.68
C LYS A 600 -26.07 3.28 -0.77
N PRO A 601 -25.33 2.18 -1.00
CA PRO A 601 -25.14 1.65 -2.35
C PRO A 601 -26.41 0.98 -2.87
N GLU A 602 -26.60 1.02 -4.18
CA GLU A 602 -27.68 0.30 -4.88
C GLU A 602 -27.39 -1.19 -4.99
N ARG A 603 -26.11 -1.57 -5.06
CA ARG A 603 -25.68 -2.97 -5.10
C ARG A 603 -24.32 -3.21 -4.46
N ILE A 604 -24.12 -4.44 -3.98
CA ILE A 604 -22.87 -4.92 -3.39
C ILE A 604 -22.40 -6.17 -4.11
N PHE A 605 -21.10 -6.24 -4.44
CA PHE A 605 -20.39 -7.46 -4.82
C PHE A 605 -19.58 -7.95 -3.63
N VAL A 606 -19.80 -9.18 -3.22
CA VAL A 606 -19.09 -9.80 -2.10
C VAL A 606 -18.00 -10.72 -2.68
N VAL A 607 -16.76 -10.38 -2.43
CA VAL A 607 -15.55 -11.03 -2.96
C VAL A 607 -14.57 -11.33 -1.82
N HIS A 608 -13.37 -11.78 -2.13
CA HIS A 608 -12.26 -12.00 -1.20
C HIS A 608 -12.68 -12.75 0.07
N GLY A 609 -13.02 -14.02 -0.09
CA GLY A 609 -13.55 -14.87 0.98
C GLY A 609 -13.88 -16.27 0.46
N GLU A 610 -13.77 -17.27 1.33
CA GLU A 610 -14.03 -18.67 0.97
C GLU A 610 -15.45 -18.87 0.43
N LYS A 611 -15.59 -19.61 -0.67
CA LYS A 611 -16.85 -19.86 -1.39
C LYS A 611 -18.09 -20.00 -0.50
N GLN A 612 -18.04 -20.90 0.48
CA GLN A 612 -19.21 -21.16 1.33
C GLN A 612 -19.56 -19.96 2.23
N LYS A 613 -18.55 -19.29 2.80
CA LYS A 613 -18.74 -18.11 3.65
C LYS A 613 -19.31 -16.94 2.82
N THR A 614 -18.73 -16.68 1.66
CA THR A 614 -19.13 -15.63 0.72
C THR A 614 -20.57 -15.82 0.24
N MET A 615 -20.96 -17.03 -0.16
CA MET A 615 -22.33 -17.35 -0.59
C MET A 615 -23.34 -17.16 0.54
N ASN A 616 -23.04 -17.66 1.75
CA ASN A 616 -23.90 -17.52 2.92
C ASN A 616 -24.04 -16.04 3.33
N PHE A 617 -22.96 -15.27 3.26
CA PHE A 617 -22.97 -13.85 3.59
C PHE A 617 -23.75 -13.03 2.57
N GLY A 618 -23.58 -13.28 1.27
CA GLY A 618 -24.37 -12.62 0.24
C GLY A 618 -25.87 -12.90 0.38
N GLY A 619 -26.24 -14.15 0.68
CA GLY A 619 -27.63 -14.51 0.99
C GLY A 619 -28.16 -13.82 2.26
N PHE A 620 -27.33 -13.66 3.28
CA PHE A 620 -27.67 -12.92 4.50
C PHE A 620 -27.90 -11.42 4.22
N LEU A 621 -27.02 -10.78 3.45
CA LEU A 621 -27.15 -9.37 3.08
C LEU A 621 -28.42 -9.10 2.27
N ASN A 622 -28.72 -9.94 1.27
CA ASN A 622 -29.97 -9.84 0.50
C ASN A 622 -31.21 -10.05 1.37
N ASN A 623 -31.29 -11.17 2.11
CA ASN A 623 -32.53 -11.62 2.74
C ASN A 623 -32.80 -10.97 4.10
N LYS A 624 -31.76 -10.58 4.85
CA LYS A 624 -31.88 -10.07 6.23
C LYS A 624 -31.53 -8.60 6.34
N VAL A 625 -30.52 -8.13 5.62
CA VAL A 625 -30.12 -6.70 5.65
C VAL A 625 -30.89 -5.88 4.61
N GLY A 626 -31.35 -6.52 3.53
CA GLY A 626 -32.14 -5.87 2.48
C GLY A 626 -31.30 -5.09 1.48
N ILE A 627 -30.02 -5.45 1.30
CA ILE A 627 -29.13 -4.81 0.31
C ILE A 627 -28.97 -5.75 -0.87
N ASN A 628 -29.22 -5.25 -2.09
CA ASN A 628 -29.04 -6.01 -3.32
C ASN A 628 -27.59 -6.48 -3.45
N THR A 629 -27.38 -7.78 -3.33
CA THR A 629 -26.05 -8.38 -3.21
C THR A 629 -25.82 -9.43 -4.28
N VAL A 630 -24.63 -9.40 -4.88
CA VAL A 630 -24.14 -10.37 -5.86
C VAL A 630 -22.89 -11.03 -5.32
N VAL A 631 -22.83 -12.36 -5.43
CA VAL A 631 -21.62 -13.14 -5.14
C VAL A 631 -21.09 -13.66 -6.47
N PRO A 632 -20.13 -12.98 -7.09
CA PRO A 632 -19.66 -13.37 -8.41
C PRO A 632 -18.79 -14.63 -8.35
N ALA A 633 -18.67 -15.32 -9.48
CA ALA A 633 -17.63 -16.31 -9.73
C ALA A 633 -16.53 -15.70 -10.62
N THR A 634 -15.33 -16.28 -10.55
CA THR A 634 -14.23 -15.92 -11.46
C THR A 634 -14.65 -16.13 -12.93
N LEU A 635 -14.28 -15.18 -13.79
CA LEU A 635 -14.68 -15.01 -15.20
C LEU A 635 -16.09 -14.47 -15.46
N GLU A 636 -16.92 -14.27 -14.43
CA GLU A 636 -18.19 -13.59 -14.65
C GLU A 636 -17.98 -12.11 -14.96
N THR A 637 -18.82 -11.59 -15.87
CA THR A 637 -18.85 -10.18 -16.25
C THR A 637 -20.23 -9.61 -15.98
N PHE A 638 -20.27 -8.52 -15.24
CA PHE A 638 -21.50 -7.85 -14.84
C PHE A 638 -21.60 -6.49 -15.51
N ARG A 639 -22.75 -6.22 -16.11
CA ARG A 639 -23.13 -4.88 -16.50
C ARG A 639 -23.62 -4.11 -15.28
N LEU A 640 -23.02 -2.96 -15.02
CA LEU A 640 -23.36 -2.05 -13.93
C LEU A 640 -24.28 -0.92 -14.40
N LEU A 641 -24.08 -0.46 -15.65
CA LEU A 641 -24.92 0.52 -16.35
C LEU A 641 -25.07 0.12 -17.82
#